data_AF-A0A9C8AB08-F1
#
_entry.id   AF-A0A9C8AB08-F1
#
_cell.length_a   1.000
_cell.length_b   1.000
_cell.length_c   1.000
_cell.angle_alpha   90.00
_cell.angle_beta   90.00
_cell.angle_gamma   90.00
#
_symmetry.space_group_name_H-M   'P 1'
#
loop_
_entity.id
_entity.type
_entity.pdbx_description
1 polymer ?
#
loop_
_entity_poly.entity_id
_entity_poly.type
_entity_poly.pdbx_seq_one_letter_code
_entity_poly.pdbx_strand_id
1 'polypeptide(L)'
;LIEVIVEVELIIGAQPEVPELSAAESQNRFKFVFQNFIKVFTQPEHPLVIFLDDLQWADSGSLKLMQLLMESADIQALFLIGAYRDNEVNETHPLRQTITEIQQAKAVVNQISLSDLELPHVGQLIADALHCSLETAHSLAELVCQKTEGNPFFINQFLKSLSDEKLLTFDVERGRWQWDLEQIRARGFTDNVVELMVGKIQQLSDDTQKALRVAACFGNQFELTTLATVLEKNSEQTAADLRDALINGQLLPTKKSPPTEIDLKTDNWSLITEYKFAHDRIQEAAYSLIPDIEKPTRHRQIGQLLLKNTPKEEREQKIFAIVDQLNMGIALIEQQRDELAELNLIAGKKAKMSAAYQPAYDYLKRGLELLGEDSWQTQYDLTLALHEEAAEAAYINDDFDQMEQWIEIVLQQAKTVLDKVKIYEVKIQAHQALNQLNEALNTGLHVLELLGVKFPKFPNKWHVLLALLKTKWVLIGKRIGNIINLSEMTDSNQQAAMRIIASAAVYAYMTAPELFVLFTLKVVNLSLKQGNAPESAFGYSGYAAILCGRLGDIETGYQFGELALNVLHQSNVRKYQAKTRFIVYALVKHWKNHINESITPLRETYQSGLDTGDLEFVGYAVNSCFFSYLTGQKLSGLEQKMCLWRKNISQFKQETALNYPKIFHQTLLNLMDRSKNPYQLIGEAYNEQTMLPLSKEANDRTILFWFYYNKLILCYLLESYSEAIGNATEAENNLDAITGFPHVPIFHFYDSLTQLALYKTATKQEQRQYRKKVIANQKKMKKWAHHAPMNYLHKFYLVEAEWHHRVLGKDCKAMDLYDQAIAKANENEYLNDEALAYELAAKFYMAKRKHKIAQVYFRDAHHAYTHWGALAKVKHLEEHYPEYFFELKPIPNPNHTAPLSDKGTRKISDLDSNSVLKASQIIASEMKPRQLLEQLLKNVLENAGAQRGFLLLEKEGEWFIEAEGTIDEMTVLQSIPLSQLSITSYSITSYSLPTTLIDYVTRTKESVVLEDAAQQGAFTHDPHIDQHQTKSVLCLPLLSDDNKLTCLLYLENNQTTGVFTPNRLEVLKLLSLPIATSIKNARTYQQLLDQNLALMKRIAELENN
;
A
#
# COMPACT_ATOMS: atom_id res chain seq x y z
N LEU A 1 3.26 6.52 15.30
CA LEU A 1 4.14 5.48 15.90
C LEU A 1 4.88 6.02 17.11
N ILE A 2 5.57 7.16 17.03
CA ILE A 2 6.26 7.76 18.20
C ILE A 2 5.29 8.05 19.35
N GLU A 3 4.06 8.47 19.07
CA GLU A 3 3.00 8.66 20.09
C GLU A 3 2.61 7.37 20.84
N VAL A 4 3.02 6.20 20.34
CA VAL A 4 2.76 4.88 20.94
C VAL A 4 4.05 4.25 21.48
N ILE A 5 5.15 4.37 20.73
CA ILE A 5 6.46 3.81 21.04
C ILE A 5 7.48 4.95 20.95
N VAL A 6 7.63 5.68 22.05
CA VAL A 6 8.44 6.91 22.11
C VAL A 6 9.91 6.61 21.77
N GLU A 7 10.40 5.42 22.12
CA GLU A 7 11.77 4.96 21.86
C GLU A 7 12.10 4.89 20.36
N VAL A 8 11.09 4.77 19.50
CA VAL A 8 11.31 4.78 18.03
C VAL A 8 11.88 6.12 17.58
N GLU A 9 11.58 7.23 18.28
CA GLU A 9 12.16 8.54 18.00
C GLU A 9 13.70 8.54 18.10
N LEU A 10 14.28 7.69 18.95
CA LEU A 10 15.73 7.54 19.06
C LEU A 10 16.36 6.95 17.80
N ILE A 11 15.58 6.23 16.99
CA ILE A 11 16.01 5.56 15.75
C ILE A 11 15.73 6.44 14.54
N ILE A 12 14.52 7.02 14.45
CA ILE A 12 14.06 7.75 13.25
C ILE A 12 14.13 9.28 13.38
N GLY A 13 14.50 9.79 14.56
CA GLY A 13 14.49 11.21 14.89
C GLY A 13 13.08 11.79 15.14
N ALA A 14 13.03 13.03 15.62
CA ALA A 14 11.79 13.76 15.86
C ALA A 14 10.96 13.88 14.58
N GLN A 15 9.66 13.61 14.69
CA GLN A 15 8.72 13.68 13.58
C GLN A 15 7.86 14.95 13.68
N PRO A 16 7.41 15.51 12.55
CA PRO A 16 6.50 16.65 12.56
C PRO A 16 5.17 16.29 13.21
N GLU A 17 4.49 17.29 13.78
CA GLU A 17 3.15 17.12 14.34
C GLU A 17 2.18 16.52 13.33
N VAL A 18 1.39 15.58 13.84
CA VAL A 18 0.48 14.79 13.04
C VAL A 18 -0.85 15.57 12.90
N PRO A 19 -1.44 15.70 11.70
CA PRO A 19 -2.70 16.41 11.53
C PRO A 19 -3.83 15.81 12.37
N GLU A 20 -4.67 16.67 12.96
CA GLU A 20 -5.92 16.25 13.60
C GLU A 20 -6.91 15.71 12.56
N LEU A 21 -7.25 14.43 12.69
CA LEU A 21 -8.17 13.70 11.83
C LEU A 21 -9.36 13.19 12.65
N SER A 22 -10.42 12.74 11.96
CA SER A 22 -11.46 11.95 12.63
C SER A 22 -10.86 10.67 13.24
N ALA A 23 -11.54 10.10 14.23
CA ALA A 23 -11.09 8.86 14.84
C ALA A 23 -10.94 7.70 13.84
N ALA A 24 -11.88 7.54 12.91
CA ALA A 24 -11.82 6.50 11.88
C ALA A 24 -10.61 6.68 10.95
N GLU A 25 -10.35 7.90 10.48
CA GLU A 25 -9.17 8.23 9.67
C GLU A 25 -7.86 7.99 10.43
N SER A 26 -7.79 8.40 11.71
CA SER A 26 -6.64 8.16 12.58
C SER A 26 -6.37 6.66 12.77
N GLN A 27 -7.42 5.86 12.97
CA GLN A 27 -7.32 4.40 13.09
C GLN A 27 -6.80 3.77 11.79
N ASN A 28 -7.33 4.18 10.63
CA ASN A 28 -6.88 3.69 9.33
C ASN A 28 -5.41 4.00 9.07
N ARG A 29 -4.99 5.23 9.37
CA ARG A 29 -3.60 5.67 9.26
C ARG A 29 -2.69 4.84 10.18
N PHE A 30 -3.08 4.66 11.44
CA PHE A 30 -2.29 3.88 12.40
C PHE A 30 -2.11 2.44 11.95
N LYS A 31 -3.20 1.75 11.56
CA LYS A 31 -3.17 0.38 11.03
C LYS A 31 -2.20 0.25 9.85
N PHE A 32 -2.30 1.16 8.87
CA PHE A 32 -1.43 1.16 7.69
C PHE A 32 0.05 1.40 8.05
N VAL A 33 0.33 2.41 8.87
CA VAL A 33 1.71 2.74 9.28
C VAL A 33 2.31 1.60 10.11
N PHE A 34 1.54 0.97 11.00
CA PHE A 34 1.99 -0.15 11.81
C PHE A 34 2.34 -1.37 10.95
N GLN A 35 1.49 -1.73 9.97
CA GLN A 35 1.80 -2.80 9.01
C GLN A 35 3.08 -2.51 8.23
N ASN A 36 3.26 -1.29 7.73
CA ASN A 36 4.48 -0.90 7.01
C ASN A 36 5.72 -0.94 7.88
N PHE A 37 5.61 -0.55 9.15
CA PHE A 37 6.71 -0.63 10.10
C PHE A 37 7.14 -2.08 10.34
N ILE A 38 6.20 -2.99 10.61
CA ILE A 38 6.51 -4.42 10.76
C ILE A 38 7.09 -5.00 9.47
N LYS A 39 6.57 -4.59 8.31
CA LYS A 39 7.05 -5.04 6.99
C LYS A 39 8.54 -4.79 6.77
N VAL A 40 9.11 -3.73 7.34
CA VAL A 40 10.55 -3.45 7.25
C VAL A 40 11.38 -4.61 7.83
N PHE A 41 10.86 -5.30 8.85
CA PHE A 41 11.54 -6.38 9.56
C PHE A 41 11.17 -7.77 9.07
N THR A 42 10.22 -7.91 8.14
CA THR A 42 9.71 -9.21 7.66
C THR A 42 10.08 -9.46 6.20
N GLN A 43 11.33 -9.18 5.82
CA GLN A 43 11.84 -9.50 4.48
C GLN A 43 12.22 -10.98 4.39
N PRO A 44 12.12 -11.65 3.23
CA PRO A 44 12.52 -13.06 3.10
C PRO A 44 13.96 -13.35 3.56
N GLU A 45 14.86 -12.39 3.40
CA GLU A 45 16.25 -12.46 3.84
C GLU A 45 16.42 -12.27 5.37
N HIS A 46 15.42 -11.68 6.03
CA HIS A 46 15.38 -11.36 7.44
C HIS A 46 14.00 -11.71 8.03
N PRO A 47 13.68 -12.99 8.22
CA PRO A 47 12.39 -13.39 8.81
C PRO A 47 12.29 -12.92 10.27
N LEU A 48 11.12 -12.41 10.65
CA LEU A 48 10.83 -11.98 12.01
C LEU A 48 10.05 -13.06 12.75
N VAL A 49 10.56 -13.46 13.92
CA VAL A 49 9.83 -14.30 14.89
C VAL A 49 9.47 -13.44 16.08
N ILE A 50 8.18 -13.39 16.43
CA ILE A 50 7.69 -12.67 17.61
C ILE A 50 7.07 -13.68 18.57
N PHE A 51 7.56 -13.71 19.80
CA PHE A 51 6.94 -14.45 20.90
C PHE A 51 6.14 -13.49 21.78
N LEU A 52 4.85 -13.77 21.94
CA LEU A 52 3.92 -13.02 22.79
C LEU A 52 3.49 -13.94 23.93
N ASP A 53 3.81 -13.54 25.16
CA ASP A 53 3.42 -14.26 26.37
C ASP A 53 2.10 -13.71 26.93
N ASP A 54 1.36 -14.54 27.66
CA ASP A 54 0.11 -14.18 28.35
C ASP A 54 -1.00 -13.53 27.48
N LEU A 55 -1.27 -14.07 26.28
CA LEU A 55 -2.29 -13.52 25.37
C LEU A 55 -3.73 -13.52 25.94
N GLN A 56 -4.01 -14.25 27.03
CA GLN A 56 -5.30 -14.18 27.71
C GLN A 56 -5.63 -12.78 28.25
N TRP A 57 -4.61 -11.94 28.50
CA TRP A 57 -4.80 -10.56 28.98
C TRP A 57 -4.62 -9.51 27.89
N ALA A 58 -4.42 -9.94 26.63
CA ALA A 58 -4.29 -9.00 25.52
C ALA A 58 -5.60 -8.24 25.30
N ASP A 59 -5.51 -6.92 25.20
CA ASP A 59 -6.65 -6.07 24.90
C ASP A 59 -7.13 -6.27 23.44
N SER A 60 -8.37 -5.86 23.16
CA SER A 60 -8.98 -6.02 21.84
C SER A 60 -8.23 -5.29 20.72
N GLY A 61 -7.54 -4.18 21.03
CA GLY A 61 -6.71 -3.45 20.08
C GLY A 61 -5.48 -4.25 19.67
N SER A 62 -4.76 -4.81 20.64
CA SER A 62 -3.61 -5.70 20.40
C SER A 62 -3.99 -6.93 19.58
N LEU A 63 -5.13 -7.56 19.89
CA LEU A 63 -5.65 -8.70 19.13
C LEU A 63 -6.02 -8.33 17.68
N LYS A 64 -6.68 -7.18 17.48
CA LYS A 64 -6.99 -6.66 16.13
C LYS A 64 -5.72 -6.35 15.33
N LEU A 65 -4.64 -5.89 15.96
CA LEU A 65 -3.35 -5.68 15.29
C LEU A 65 -2.69 -7.01 14.91
N MET A 66 -2.73 -8.02 15.80
CA MET A 66 -2.24 -9.36 15.49
C MET A 66 -2.97 -9.94 14.27
N GLN A 67 -4.29 -9.84 14.25
CA GLN A 67 -5.11 -10.23 13.09
C GLN A 67 -4.71 -9.46 11.83
N LEU A 68 -4.60 -8.14 11.91
CA LEU A 68 -4.20 -7.28 10.80
C LEU A 68 -2.85 -7.67 10.17
N LEU A 69 -1.88 -8.09 10.98
CA LEU A 69 -0.58 -8.56 10.49
C LEU A 69 -0.69 -9.92 9.82
N MET A 70 -1.46 -10.85 10.39
CA MET A 70 -1.63 -12.21 9.86
C MET A 70 -2.50 -12.27 8.61
N GLU A 71 -3.42 -11.32 8.42
CA GLU A 71 -4.25 -11.19 7.21
C GLU A 71 -3.50 -10.50 6.04
N SER A 72 -2.35 -9.88 6.31
CA SER A 72 -1.65 -9.07 5.31
C SER A 72 -0.89 -9.92 4.30
N ALA A 73 -1.34 -9.89 3.04
CA ALA A 73 -0.67 -10.59 1.93
C ALA A 73 0.75 -10.07 1.61
N ASP A 74 1.12 -8.88 2.11
CA ASP A 74 2.41 -8.26 1.86
C ASP A 74 3.45 -8.55 2.96
N ILE A 75 3.06 -9.22 4.04
CA ILE A 75 3.94 -9.68 5.12
C ILE A 75 4.16 -11.19 4.93
N GLN A 76 5.32 -11.56 4.38
CA GLN A 76 5.58 -12.96 3.96
C GLN A 76 6.50 -13.74 4.90
N ALA A 77 7.32 -13.04 5.70
CA ALA A 77 8.33 -13.66 6.56
C ALA A 77 8.12 -13.29 8.04
N LEU A 78 6.89 -13.46 8.53
CA LEU A 78 6.50 -13.27 9.93
C LEU A 78 6.05 -14.60 10.54
N PHE A 79 6.61 -14.94 11.70
CA PHE A 79 6.16 -16.08 12.51
C PHE A 79 5.78 -15.60 13.91
N LEU A 80 4.50 -15.70 14.25
CA LEU A 80 3.99 -15.35 15.58
C LEU A 80 3.84 -16.60 16.44
N ILE A 81 4.38 -16.55 17.65
CA ILE A 81 4.20 -17.57 18.68
C ILE A 81 3.48 -16.90 19.84
N GLY A 82 2.30 -17.42 20.18
CA GLY A 82 1.51 -16.94 21.29
C GLY A 82 1.40 -17.99 22.39
N ALA A 83 1.68 -17.62 23.63
CA ALA A 83 1.39 -18.44 24.80
C ALA A 83 0.20 -17.85 25.56
N TYR A 84 -0.70 -18.70 26.04
CA TYR A 84 -1.83 -18.30 26.89
C TYR A 84 -2.32 -19.43 27.77
N ARG A 85 -3.09 -19.06 28.81
CA ARG A 85 -3.73 -19.98 29.75
C ARG A 85 -5.07 -20.47 29.18
N ASP A 86 -5.19 -21.76 28.92
CA ASP A 86 -6.37 -22.37 28.30
C ASP A 86 -7.62 -22.33 29.19
N ASN A 87 -7.43 -22.38 30.51
CA ASN A 87 -8.49 -22.29 31.51
C ASN A 87 -9.12 -20.89 31.66
N GLU A 88 -8.42 -19.82 31.25
CA GLU A 88 -8.90 -18.42 31.30
C GLU A 88 -9.54 -17.98 29.96
N VAL A 89 -9.36 -18.75 28.89
CA VAL A 89 -9.85 -18.42 27.53
C VAL A 89 -11.01 -19.34 27.15
N ASN A 90 -12.22 -18.94 27.53
CA ASN A 90 -13.45 -19.64 27.16
C ASN A 90 -13.87 -19.37 25.68
N GLU A 91 -14.92 -20.05 25.20
CA GLU A 91 -15.40 -19.89 23.82
C GLU A 91 -15.88 -18.48 23.47
N THR A 92 -16.21 -17.66 24.49
CA THR A 92 -16.62 -16.25 24.32
C THR A 92 -15.44 -15.28 24.43
N HIS A 93 -14.23 -15.75 24.68
CA HIS A 93 -13.07 -14.89 24.90
C HIS A 93 -12.59 -14.24 23.57
N PRO A 94 -12.27 -12.93 23.55
CA PRO A 94 -11.84 -12.22 22.34
C PRO A 94 -10.68 -12.86 21.58
N LEU A 95 -9.70 -13.43 22.30
CA LEU A 95 -8.58 -14.18 21.71
C LEU A 95 -9.06 -15.35 20.83
N ARG A 96 -10.07 -16.12 21.29
CA ARG A 96 -10.62 -17.28 20.57
C ARG A 96 -11.26 -16.85 19.25
N GLN A 97 -12.03 -15.77 19.30
CA GLN A 97 -12.64 -15.16 18.12
C GLN A 97 -11.57 -14.70 17.13
N THR A 98 -10.56 -13.97 17.61
CA THR A 98 -9.45 -13.46 16.78
C THR A 98 -8.72 -14.60 16.06
N ILE A 99 -8.39 -15.68 16.77
CA ILE A 99 -7.75 -16.87 16.18
C ILE A 99 -8.64 -17.49 15.09
N THR A 100 -9.95 -17.57 15.33
CA THR A 100 -10.91 -18.11 14.37
C THR A 100 -10.98 -17.26 13.10
N GLU A 101 -10.98 -15.93 13.24
CA GLU A 101 -10.97 -15.01 12.10
C GLU A 101 -9.67 -15.11 11.29
N ILE A 102 -8.52 -15.22 11.96
CA ILE A 102 -7.21 -15.45 11.31
C ILE A 102 -7.23 -16.78 10.51
N GLN A 103 -7.82 -17.84 11.06
CA GLN A 103 -7.97 -19.12 10.36
C GLN A 103 -8.89 -18.99 9.13
N GLN A 104 -9.99 -18.25 9.22
CA GLN A 104 -10.90 -17.98 8.10
C GLN A 104 -10.21 -17.18 6.98
N ALA A 105 -9.27 -16.31 7.33
CA ALA A 105 -8.40 -15.60 6.38
C ALA A 105 -7.32 -16.50 5.74
N LYS A 106 -7.33 -17.81 6.03
CA LYS A 106 -6.41 -18.84 5.50
C LYS A 106 -4.96 -18.72 5.97
N ALA A 107 -4.69 -18.00 7.06
CA ALA A 107 -3.40 -18.06 7.71
C ALA A 107 -3.23 -19.42 8.42
N VAL A 108 -2.00 -19.93 8.47
CA VAL A 108 -1.69 -21.20 9.14
C VAL A 108 -1.63 -20.96 10.64
N VAL A 109 -2.52 -21.61 11.39
CA VAL A 109 -2.54 -21.57 12.85
C VAL A 109 -2.34 -22.98 13.39
N ASN A 110 -1.31 -23.16 14.19
CA ASN A 110 -1.04 -24.42 14.90
C ASN A 110 -1.21 -24.17 16.40
N GLN A 111 -2.05 -24.98 17.04
CA GLN A 111 -2.25 -24.93 18.49
C GLN A 111 -1.54 -26.13 19.14
N ILE A 112 -0.68 -25.86 20.12
CA ILE A 112 0.02 -26.87 20.90
C ILE A 112 -0.47 -26.76 22.34
N SER A 113 -1.19 -27.77 22.81
CA SER A 113 -1.58 -27.88 24.21
C SER A 113 -0.42 -28.49 24.99
N LEU A 114 0.09 -27.80 26.00
CA LEU A 114 1.13 -28.31 26.89
C LEU A 114 0.48 -28.94 28.12
N SER A 115 0.68 -30.24 28.30
CA SER A 115 0.27 -30.97 29.50
C SER A 115 1.38 -30.97 30.55
N ASP A 116 1.03 -31.24 31.80
CA ASP A 116 2.01 -31.47 32.86
C ASP A 116 2.96 -32.64 32.53
N LEU A 117 4.16 -32.63 33.12
CA LEU A 117 5.16 -33.66 32.90
C LEU A 117 4.75 -34.97 33.55
N GLU A 118 4.62 -36.01 32.73
CA GLU A 118 4.43 -37.37 33.23
C GLU A 118 5.64 -37.86 34.04
N LEU A 119 5.40 -38.81 34.94
CA LEU A 119 6.42 -39.41 35.82
C LEU A 119 7.73 -39.80 35.11
N PRO A 120 7.74 -40.40 33.89
CA PRO A 120 8.99 -40.69 33.19
C PRO A 120 9.81 -39.44 32.86
N HIS A 121 9.16 -38.35 32.48
CA HIS A 121 9.81 -37.06 32.18
C HIS A 121 10.33 -36.39 33.46
N VAL A 122 9.57 -36.45 34.55
CA VAL A 122 10.03 -35.98 35.88
C VAL A 122 11.23 -36.79 36.33
N GLY A 123 11.22 -38.11 36.11
CA GLY A 123 12.35 -39.00 36.39
C GLY A 123 13.61 -38.63 35.60
N GLN A 124 13.47 -38.33 34.31
CA GLN A 124 14.57 -37.82 33.48
C GLN A 124 15.12 -36.48 34.01
N LEU A 125 14.23 -35.53 34.30
CA LEU A 125 14.63 -34.23 34.84
C LEU A 125 15.41 -34.36 36.16
N ILE A 126 14.97 -35.22 37.07
CA ILE A 126 15.66 -35.44 38.36
C ILE A 126 16.97 -36.19 38.17
N ALA A 127 16.99 -37.22 37.32
CA ALA A 127 18.21 -37.97 37.01
C ALA A 127 19.29 -37.05 36.43
N ASP A 128 18.92 -36.17 35.50
CA ASP A 128 19.81 -35.18 34.91
C ASP A 128 20.26 -34.14 35.94
N ALA A 129 19.35 -33.58 36.73
CA ALA A 129 19.65 -32.55 37.73
C ALA A 129 20.54 -33.06 38.87
N LEU A 130 20.39 -34.32 39.27
CA LEU A 130 21.16 -34.95 40.36
C LEU A 130 22.30 -35.83 39.85
N HIS A 131 22.54 -35.87 38.53
CA HIS A 131 23.55 -36.71 37.88
C HIS A 131 23.52 -38.18 38.38
N CYS A 132 22.33 -38.77 38.44
CA CYS A 132 22.12 -40.15 38.90
C CYS A 132 21.37 -40.99 37.85
N SER A 133 21.27 -42.31 38.05
CA SER A 133 20.52 -43.17 37.12
C SER A 133 19.00 -42.95 37.27
N LEU A 134 18.25 -43.17 36.18
CA LEU A 134 16.78 -43.13 36.19
C LEU A 134 16.17 -44.04 37.27
N GLU A 135 16.76 -45.22 37.48
CA GLU A 135 16.36 -46.17 38.52
C GLU A 135 16.49 -45.57 39.93
N THR A 136 17.57 -44.83 40.17
CA THR A 136 17.80 -44.16 41.46
C THR A 136 16.83 -42.98 41.65
N ALA A 137 16.66 -42.17 40.59
CA ALA A 137 15.78 -41.01 40.58
C ALA A 137 14.29 -41.36 40.75
N HIS A 138 13.88 -42.57 40.35
CA HIS A 138 12.47 -42.97 40.28
C HIS A 138 11.69 -42.73 41.57
N SER A 139 12.25 -43.14 42.72
CA SER A 139 11.58 -43.02 44.03
C SER A 139 11.37 -41.56 44.48
N LEU A 140 12.29 -40.66 44.11
CA LEU A 140 12.14 -39.22 44.33
C LEU A 140 11.18 -38.63 43.30
N ALA A 141 11.25 -39.09 42.04
CA ALA A 141 10.36 -38.65 40.97
C ALA A 141 8.89 -38.96 41.25
N GLU A 142 8.57 -40.12 41.83
CA GLU A 142 7.22 -40.45 42.26
C GLU A 142 6.69 -39.46 43.31
N LEU A 143 7.51 -39.16 44.32
CA LEU A 143 7.13 -38.23 45.39
C LEU A 143 6.97 -36.80 44.85
N VAL A 144 7.92 -36.35 44.02
CA VAL A 144 7.87 -35.03 43.38
C VAL A 144 6.65 -34.94 42.46
N CYS A 145 6.41 -35.93 41.60
CA CYS A 145 5.25 -35.96 40.70
C CYS A 145 3.93 -36.00 41.49
N GLN A 146 3.86 -36.76 42.58
CA GLN A 146 2.69 -36.79 43.47
C GLN A 146 2.40 -35.41 44.10
N LYS A 147 3.44 -34.66 44.45
CA LYS A 147 3.31 -33.37 45.15
C LYS A 147 3.15 -32.17 44.23
N THR A 148 3.56 -32.31 42.98
CA THR A 148 3.61 -31.20 42.01
C THR A 148 2.68 -31.41 40.83
N GLU A 149 2.03 -32.58 40.78
CA GLU A 149 1.17 -33.03 39.68
C GLU A 149 1.85 -32.98 38.30
N GLY A 150 3.19 -32.99 38.28
CA GLY A 150 3.98 -32.94 37.04
C GLY A 150 4.27 -31.52 36.54
N ASN A 151 3.81 -30.47 37.22
CA ASN A 151 4.03 -29.10 36.76
C ASN A 151 5.52 -28.69 36.85
N PRO A 152 6.20 -28.30 35.74
CA PRO A 152 7.64 -28.02 35.73
C PRO A 152 8.09 -26.92 36.71
N PHE A 153 7.30 -25.86 36.86
CA PHE A 153 7.63 -24.79 37.80
C PHE A 153 7.56 -25.31 39.25
N PHE A 154 6.55 -26.12 39.55
CA PHE A 154 6.36 -26.71 40.88
C PHE A 154 7.44 -27.73 41.20
N ILE A 155 7.85 -28.56 40.24
CA ILE A 155 8.98 -29.50 40.36
C ILE A 155 10.26 -28.77 40.77
N ASN A 156 10.58 -27.66 40.11
CA ASN A 156 11.79 -26.89 40.42
C ASN A 156 11.73 -26.23 41.81
N GLN A 157 10.59 -25.66 42.19
CA GLN A 157 10.41 -25.02 43.50
C GLN A 157 10.41 -26.04 44.63
N PHE A 158 9.64 -27.10 44.40
CA PHE A 158 9.85 -28.50 44.76
C PHE A 158 11.20 -28.85 45.40
N LEU A 159 12.10 -29.21 44.48
CA LEU A 159 13.47 -29.65 44.69
C LEU A 159 14.34 -28.60 45.38
N LYS A 160 14.16 -27.31 45.07
CA LYS A 160 14.87 -26.21 45.76
C LYS A 160 14.53 -26.20 47.26
N SER A 161 13.25 -26.32 47.62
CA SER A 161 12.83 -26.39 49.03
C SER A 161 13.48 -27.57 49.74
N LEU A 162 13.52 -28.74 49.09
CA LEU A 162 14.20 -29.91 49.65
C LEU A 162 15.70 -29.67 49.88
N SER A 163 16.36 -28.93 48.99
CA SER A 163 17.78 -28.59 49.12
C SER A 163 18.02 -27.57 50.23
N ASP A 164 17.27 -26.47 50.24
CA ASP A 164 17.37 -25.39 51.24
C ASP A 164 17.14 -25.94 52.65
N GLU A 165 16.21 -26.87 52.77
CA GLU A 165 15.83 -27.51 54.02
C GLU A 165 16.70 -28.72 54.39
N LYS A 166 17.78 -28.95 53.63
CA LYS A 166 18.77 -30.02 53.79
C LYS A 166 18.19 -31.44 53.77
N LEU A 167 17.05 -31.62 53.12
CA LEU A 167 16.44 -32.93 52.85
C LEU A 167 16.97 -33.56 51.57
N LEU A 168 17.56 -32.75 50.69
CA LEU A 168 18.31 -33.16 49.51
C LEU A 168 19.74 -32.59 49.63
N THR A 169 20.72 -33.46 49.92
CA THR A 169 22.10 -33.04 50.22
C THR A 169 23.12 -33.75 49.34
N PHE A 170 24.23 -33.09 49.04
CA PHE A 170 25.32 -33.71 48.30
C PHE A 170 26.32 -34.36 49.26
N ASP A 171 26.51 -35.68 49.16
CA ASP A 171 27.54 -36.40 49.89
C ASP A 171 28.86 -36.26 49.15
N VAL A 172 29.74 -35.43 49.71
CA VAL A 172 31.06 -35.11 49.16
C VAL A 172 31.99 -36.32 49.15
N GLU A 173 31.88 -37.23 50.11
CA GLU A 173 32.74 -38.42 50.18
C GLU A 173 32.38 -39.45 49.11
N ARG A 174 31.08 -39.56 48.80
CA ARG A 174 30.56 -40.51 47.80
C ARG A 174 30.33 -39.90 46.42
N GLY A 175 30.49 -38.59 46.28
CA GLY A 175 30.28 -37.86 45.03
C GLY A 175 28.87 -37.97 44.47
N ARG A 176 27.84 -38.07 45.32
CA ARG A 176 26.44 -38.28 44.90
C ARG A 176 25.45 -37.56 45.79
N TRP A 177 24.30 -37.19 45.23
CA TRP A 177 23.16 -36.67 45.98
C TRP A 177 22.51 -37.76 46.85
N GLN A 178 22.02 -37.35 48.02
CA GLN A 178 21.30 -38.19 48.98
C GLN A 178 20.02 -37.49 49.46
N TRP A 179 18.98 -38.28 49.66
CA TRP A 179 17.68 -37.84 50.15
C TRP A 179 17.04 -38.93 51.01
N ASP A 180 16.17 -38.52 51.94
CA ASP A 180 15.40 -39.41 52.80
C ASP A 180 13.91 -39.18 52.56
N LEU A 181 13.25 -40.13 51.89
CA LEU A 181 11.85 -40.02 51.52
C LEU A 181 10.91 -40.03 52.73
N GLU A 182 11.29 -40.68 53.85
CA GLU A 182 10.48 -40.67 55.06
C GLU A 182 10.52 -39.30 55.73
N GLN A 183 11.69 -38.67 55.80
CA GLN A 183 11.83 -37.30 56.30
C GLN A 183 11.12 -36.27 55.42
N ILE A 184 11.20 -36.44 54.09
CA ILE A 184 10.50 -35.54 53.15
C ILE A 184 8.97 -35.67 53.34
N ARG A 185 8.44 -36.90 53.47
CA ARG A 185 7.01 -37.12 53.70
C ARG A 185 6.54 -36.62 55.07
N ALA A 186 7.35 -36.80 56.12
CA ALA A 186 7.02 -36.37 57.48
C ALA A 186 6.94 -34.84 57.63
N ARG A 187 7.57 -34.08 56.73
CA ARG A 187 7.56 -32.62 56.75
C ARG A 187 6.20 -31.99 56.38
N GLY A 188 5.33 -32.73 55.70
CA GLY A 188 3.95 -32.29 55.41
C GLY A 188 3.82 -31.14 54.42
N PHE A 189 4.58 -31.16 53.31
CA PHE A 189 4.43 -30.18 52.23
C PHE A 189 3.00 -30.16 51.66
N THR A 190 2.43 -28.97 51.51
CA THR A 190 1.07 -28.71 51.03
C THR A 190 0.94 -28.95 49.52
N ASP A 191 -0.27 -29.32 49.06
CA ASP A 191 -0.53 -29.65 47.65
C ASP A 191 -0.87 -28.39 46.79
N ASN A 192 -1.00 -27.21 47.40
CA ASN A 192 -1.33 -25.94 46.72
C ASN A 192 -0.10 -25.02 46.61
N VAL A 193 0.25 -24.60 45.40
CA VAL A 193 1.48 -23.82 45.17
C VAL A 193 1.35 -22.34 45.51
N VAL A 194 0.15 -21.76 45.45
CA VAL A 194 -0.03 -20.40 45.98
C VAL A 194 0.24 -20.43 47.49
N GLU A 195 -0.20 -21.47 48.20
CA GLU A 195 0.13 -21.65 49.64
C GLU A 195 1.61 -21.92 49.88
N LEU A 196 2.28 -22.69 49.03
CA LEU A 196 3.74 -22.89 49.11
C LEU A 196 4.50 -21.57 48.90
N MET A 197 4.12 -20.76 47.91
CA MET A 197 4.72 -19.45 47.64
C MET A 197 4.40 -18.44 48.75
N VAL A 198 3.17 -18.44 49.25
CA VAL A 198 2.76 -17.67 50.44
C VAL A 198 3.64 -18.05 51.63
N GLY A 199 3.87 -19.35 51.86
CA GLY A 199 4.77 -19.85 52.90
C GLY A 199 6.21 -19.36 52.74
N LYS A 200 6.75 -19.40 51.51
CA LYS A 200 8.09 -18.84 51.22
C LYS A 200 8.16 -17.33 51.44
N ILE A 201 7.13 -16.58 51.02
CA ILE A 201 7.08 -15.13 51.27
C ILE A 201 6.98 -14.85 52.77
N GLN A 202 6.20 -15.63 53.53
CA GLN A 202 6.07 -15.50 54.98
C GLN A 202 7.35 -15.82 55.77
N GLN A 203 8.31 -16.53 55.16
CA GLN A 203 9.63 -16.79 55.73
C GLN A 203 10.62 -15.62 55.53
N LEU A 204 10.30 -14.68 54.65
CA LEU A 204 11.11 -13.46 54.45
C LEU A 204 10.90 -12.48 55.60
N SER A 205 11.82 -11.52 55.75
CA SER A 205 11.68 -10.46 56.76
C SER A 205 10.35 -9.71 56.62
N ASP A 206 9.82 -9.19 57.74
CA ASP A 206 8.56 -8.42 57.74
C ASP A 206 8.61 -7.22 56.79
N ASP A 207 9.78 -6.59 56.65
CA ASP A 207 9.95 -5.44 55.75
C ASP A 207 9.99 -5.87 54.27
N THR A 208 10.63 -7.00 53.95
CA THR A 208 10.55 -7.60 52.61
C THR A 208 9.13 -8.00 52.25
N GLN A 209 8.39 -8.62 53.18
CA GLN A 209 6.99 -8.99 52.96
C GLN A 209 6.11 -7.78 52.67
N LYS A 210 6.27 -6.69 53.44
CA LYS A 210 5.53 -5.44 53.19
C LYS A 210 5.87 -4.87 51.82
N ALA A 211 7.16 -4.85 51.47
CA ALA A 211 7.62 -4.35 50.18
C ALA A 211 7.04 -5.17 49.01
N LEU A 212 7.05 -6.51 49.11
CA LEU A 212 6.49 -7.40 48.09
C LEU A 212 4.98 -7.28 47.93
N ARG A 213 4.23 -7.12 49.03
CA ARG A 213 2.77 -6.89 48.98
C ARG A 213 2.45 -5.62 48.20
N VAL A 214 3.16 -4.52 48.50
CA VAL A 214 2.97 -3.25 47.78
C VAL A 214 3.46 -3.36 46.34
N ALA A 215 4.59 -4.02 46.09
CA ALA A 215 5.11 -4.26 44.76
C ALA A 215 4.11 -5.04 43.87
N ALA A 216 3.43 -6.03 44.45
CA ALA A 216 2.45 -6.83 43.74
C ALA A 216 1.23 -6.02 43.26
N CYS A 217 0.93 -4.86 43.88
CA CYS A 217 -0.10 -3.94 43.42
C CYS A 217 0.23 -3.25 42.08
N PHE A 218 1.51 -3.20 41.67
CA PHE A 218 1.94 -2.64 40.38
C PHE A 218 1.96 -3.68 39.24
N GLY A 219 1.73 -4.96 39.56
CA GLY A 219 1.82 -6.07 38.62
C GLY A 219 3.17 -6.81 38.69
N ASN A 220 3.56 -7.44 37.58
CA ASN A 220 4.74 -8.31 37.53
C ASN A 220 6.07 -7.55 37.52
N GLN A 221 6.08 -6.26 37.14
CA GLN A 221 7.27 -5.41 37.04
C GLN A 221 7.04 -4.08 37.75
N PHE A 222 8.09 -3.53 38.37
CA PHE A 222 7.99 -2.25 39.08
C PHE A 222 9.35 -1.54 39.21
N GLU A 223 9.31 -0.21 39.29
CA GLU A 223 10.49 0.63 39.53
C GLU A 223 10.77 0.80 41.02
N LEU A 224 12.06 0.81 41.39
CA LEU A 224 12.50 1.00 42.77
C LEU A 224 12.07 2.35 43.35
N THR A 225 12.21 3.40 42.56
CA THR A 225 11.86 4.79 42.94
C THR A 225 10.36 4.92 43.21
N THR A 226 9.53 4.28 42.38
CA THR A 226 8.09 4.24 42.53
C THR A 226 7.67 3.48 43.79
N LEU A 227 8.24 2.29 44.02
CA LEU A 227 7.99 1.53 45.24
C LEU A 227 8.47 2.28 46.50
N ALA A 228 9.64 2.90 46.46
CA ALA A 228 10.20 3.68 47.55
C ALA A 228 9.31 4.88 47.91
N THR A 229 8.79 5.58 46.90
CA THR A 229 7.84 6.68 47.06
C THR A 229 6.58 6.24 47.82
N VAL A 230 6.09 5.05 47.50
CA VAL A 230 4.84 4.50 48.07
C VAL A 230 5.06 3.90 49.46
N LEU A 231 6.24 3.33 49.72
CA LEU A 231 6.66 2.91 51.06
C LEU A 231 7.10 4.09 51.94
N GLU A 232 7.14 5.31 51.40
CA GLU A 232 7.64 6.52 52.05
C GLU A 232 9.08 6.35 52.59
N LYS A 233 9.91 5.61 51.85
CA LYS A 233 11.33 5.35 52.14
C LYS A 233 12.21 5.91 51.02
N ASN A 234 13.52 5.99 51.25
CA ASN A 234 14.47 6.26 50.18
C ASN A 234 14.82 4.98 49.40
N SER A 235 15.35 5.13 48.19
CA SER A 235 15.65 3.98 47.31
C SER A 235 16.67 3.00 47.90
N GLU A 236 17.64 3.46 48.69
CA GLU A 236 18.61 2.58 49.36
C GLU A 236 17.92 1.67 50.41
N GLN A 237 17.05 2.24 51.24
CA GLN A 237 16.29 1.49 52.24
C GLN A 237 15.32 0.51 51.58
N THR A 238 14.62 0.92 50.54
CA THR A 238 13.72 0.02 49.80
C THR A 238 14.48 -1.10 49.09
N ALA A 239 15.65 -0.82 48.51
CA ALA A 239 16.50 -1.85 47.93
C ALA A 239 16.99 -2.86 48.98
N ALA A 240 17.32 -2.38 50.19
CA ALA A 240 17.67 -3.24 51.32
C ALA A 240 16.48 -4.12 51.74
N ASP A 241 15.26 -3.58 51.80
CA ASP A 241 14.04 -4.36 52.10
C ASP A 241 13.79 -5.46 51.05
N LEU A 242 14.14 -5.23 49.77
CA LEU A 242 13.96 -6.21 48.69
C LEU A 242 15.08 -7.24 48.57
N ARG A 243 16.19 -7.06 49.30
CA ARG A 243 17.40 -7.89 49.19
C ARG A 243 17.11 -9.37 49.38
N ASP A 244 16.35 -9.72 50.42
CA ASP A 244 16.05 -11.12 50.74
C ASP A 244 15.22 -11.78 49.63
N ALA A 245 14.29 -11.04 49.02
CA ALA A 245 13.47 -11.53 47.91
C ALA A 245 14.30 -11.71 46.62
N LEU A 246 15.36 -10.92 46.44
CA LEU A 246 16.27 -11.06 45.31
C LEU A 246 17.21 -12.28 45.50
N ILE A 247 17.78 -12.44 46.69
CA ILE A 247 18.67 -13.57 47.02
C ILE A 247 17.92 -14.90 46.97
N ASN A 248 16.70 -14.95 47.50
CA ASN A 248 15.89 -16.16 47.54
C ASN A 248 15.10 -16.39 46.23
N GLY A 249 15.31 -15.55 45.20
CA GLY A 249 14.82 -15.76 43.85
C GLY A 249 13.32 -15.50 43.64
N GLN A 250 12.68 -14.72 44.50
CA GLN A 250 11.30 -14.23 44.28
C GLN A 250 11.27 -13.06 43.30
N LEU A 251 12.34 -12.24 43.26
CA LEU A 251 12.51 -11.12 42.35
C LEU A 251 13.75 -11.28 41.46
N LEU A 252 13.70 -10.69 40.27
CA LEU A 252 14.76 -10.62 39.28
C LEU A 252 14.97 -9.16 38.83
N PRO A 253 16.22 -8.72 38.53
CA PRO A 253 16.47 -7.39 37.95
C PRO A 253 16.21 -7.36 36.43
N THR A 254 15.64 -6.26 35.92
CA THR A 254 15.17 -6.14 34.51
C THR A 254 16.15 -5.50 33.51
N LYS A 255 17.05 -4.59 33.94
CA LYS A 255 18.04 -3.94 33.04
C LYS A 255 19.47 -4.46 33.25
N LYS A 256 20.19 -4.65 32.13
CA LYS A 256 21.55 -5.23 31.97
C LYS A 256 22.57 -4.78 33.01
N SER A 257 22.80 -5.61 34.02
CA SER A 257 23.96 -6.51 34.12
C SER A 257 23.64 -7.48 35.26
N PRO A 258 23.84 -8.81 35.12
CA PRO A 258 23.82 -9.66 36.31
C PRO A 258 24.81 -9.04 37.30
N PRO A 259 24.44 -8.83 38.59
CA PRO A 259 25.36 -8.26 39.55
C PRO A 259 26.65 -9.07 39.47
N THR A 260 27.76 -8.41 39.15
CA THR A 260 29.05 -9.08 39.13
C THR A 260 29.34 -9.59 40.55
N GLU A 261 30.20 -10.60 40.72
CA GLU A 261 30.66 -11.03 42.06
C GLU A 261 31.21 -9.86 42.92
N ILE A 262 31.47 -8.70 42.30
CA ILE A 262 31.94 -7.46 42.92
C ILE A 262 30.77 -6.62 43.47
N ASP A 263 29.59 -6.61 42.81
CA ASP A 263 28.39 -5.90 43.27
C ASP A 263 27.76 -6.58 44.49
N LEU A 264 27.79 -7.93 44.52
CA LEU A 264 27.40 -8.76 45.67
C LEU A 264 28.27 -8.51 46.92
N LYS A 265 29.50 -7.99 46.74
CA LYS A 265 30.47 -7.72 47.83
C LYS A 265 30.49 -6.25 48.29
N THR A 266 29.92 -5.32 47.53
CA THR A 266 29.95 -3.87 47.84
C THR A 266 28.66 -3.34 48.45
N ASP A 267 27.65 -4.20 48.69
CA ASP A 267 26.38 -3.89 49.35
C ASP A 267 25.57 -2.73 48.72
N ASN A 268 25.88 -2.35 47.47
CA ASN A 268 25.30 -1.16 46.83
C ASN A 268 24.11 -1.54 45.91
N TRP A 269 23.06 -2.07 46.53
CA TRP A 269 21.86 -2.61 45.87
C TRP A 269 20.94 -1.56 45.25
N SER A 270 21.19 -0.27 45.50
CA SER A 270 20.45 0.87 44.95
C SER A 270 20.69 1.11 43.45
N LEU A 271 21.67 0.42 42.84
CA LEU A 271 21.93 0.47 41.40
C LEU A 271 20.87 -0.26 40.56
N ILE A 272 20.09 -1.16 41.17
CA ILE A 272 18.98 -1.84 40.50
C ILE A 272 17.78 -0.90 40.48
N THR A 273 17.48 -0.33 39.32
CA THR A 273 16.37 0.62 39.18
C THR A 273 15.01 -0.05 38.98
N GLU A 274 15.01 -1.31 38.53
CA GLU A 274 13.81 -2.01 38.05
C GLU A 274 13.85 -3.50 38.43
N TYR A 275 12.72 -3.99 38.92
CA TYR A 275 12.53 -5.35 39.42
C TYR A 275 11.35 -6.02 38.70
N LYS A 276 11.43 -7.34 38.56
CA LYS A 276 10.37 -8.22 38.07
C LYS A 276 10.16 -9.38 39.03
N PHE A 277 8.93 -9.84 39.25
CA PHE A 277 8.71 -11.12 39.93
C PHE A 277 9.23 -12.26 39.07
N ALA A 278 9.89 -13.24 39.69
CA ALA A 278 10.43 -14.38 38.95
C ALA A 278 9.34 -15.17 38.19
N HIS A 279 8.10 -15.08 38.67
CA HIS A 279 6.90 -15.61 38.02
C HIS A 279 5.64 -14.91 38.55
N ASP A 280 4.62 -14.77 37.71
CA ASP A 280 3.28 -14.27 38.09
C ASP A 280 2.67 -14.95 39.31
N ARG A 281 2.88 -16.27 39.52
CA ARG A 281 2.37 -16.95 40.71
C ARG A 281 2.96 -16.42 42.02
N ILE A 282 4.17 -15.85 41.98
CA ILE A 282 4.79 -15.22 43.14
C ILE A 282 4.16 -13.84 43.37
N GLN A 283 3.87 -13.10 42.29
CA GLN A 283 3.11 -11.85 42.38
C GLN A 283 1.70 -12.09 42.92
N GLU A 284 0.99 -13.11 42.44
CA GLU A 284 -0.35 -13.50 42.92
C GLU A 284 -0.31 -13.91 44.40
N ALA A 285 0.72 -14.66 44.82
CA ALA A 285 0.93 -15.03 46.22
C ALA A 285 1.24 -13.81 47.11
N ALA A 286 2.06 -12.86 46.63
CA ALA A 286 2.33 -11.62 47.34
C ALA A 286 1.07 -10.73 47.43
N TYR A 287 0.24 -10.71 46.38
CA TYR A 287 -1.00 -9.94 46.34
C TYR A 287 -2.12 -10.58 47.20
N SER A 288 -2.19 -11.92 47.28
CA SER A 288 -3.17 -12.64 48.10
C SER A 288 -2.93 -12.51 49.61
N LEU A 289 -1.70 -12.21 50.01
CA LEU A 289 -1.36 -11.83 51.39
C LEU A 289 -1.99 -10.50 51.83
N ILE A 290 -2.54 -9.72 50.91
CA ILE A 290 -3.33 -8.54 51.22
C ILE A 290 -4.79 -8.98 51.44
N PRO A 291 -5.38 -8.74 52.63
CA PRO A 291 -6.79 -9.00 52.84
C PRO A 291 -7.66 -8.27 51.80
N ASP A 292 -8.66 -8.95 51.21
CA ASP A 292 -9.47 -8.38 50.13
C ASP A 292 -10.13 -7.05 50.49
N ILE A 293 -10.48 -6.87 51.77
CA ILE A 293 -11.08 -5.62 52.28
C ILE A 293 -10.08 -4.46 52.35
N GLU A 294 -8.77 -4.74 52.42
CA GLU A 294 -7.71 -3.74 52.45
C GLU A 294 -7.23 -3.34 51.06
N LYS A 295 -7.43 -4.19 50.04
CA LYS A 295 -6.93 -3.94 48.67
C LYS A 295 -7.38 -2.58 48.11
N PRO A 296 -8.67 -2.19 48.14
CA PRO A 296 -9.08 -0.87 47.64
C PRO A 296 -8.43 0.29 48.40
N THR A 297 -8.22 0.14 49.72
CA THR A 297 -7.58 1.16 50.56
C THR A 297 -6.13 1.37 50.16
N ARG A 298 -5.41 0.26 49.91
CA ARG A 298 -4.01 0.30 49.47
C ARG A 298 -3.88 0.90 48.08
N HIS A 299 -4.68 0.45 47.11
CA HIS A 299 -4.66 1.01 45.75
C HIS A 299 -4.93 2.52 45.75
N ARG A 300 -5.89 2.99 46.57
CA ARG A 300 -6.13 4.43 46.77
C ARG A 300 -4.89 5.15 47.31
N GLN A 301 -4.25 4.61 48.36
CA GLN A 301 -3.05 5.21 48.94
C GLN A 301 -1.89 5.29 47.94
N ILE A 302 -1.67 4.20 47.19
CA ILE A 302 -0.65 4.13 46.14
C ILE A 302 -0.89 5.23 45.10
N GLY A 303 -2.09 5.27 44.53
CA GLY A 303 -2.45 6.28 43.52
C GLY A 303 -2.32 7.72 44.02
N GLN A 304 -2.71 7.99 45.27
CA GLN A 304 -2.57 9.32 45.89
C GLN A 304 -1.10 9.72 46.09
N LEU A 305 -0.25 8.79 46.54
CA LEU A 305 1.17 9.04 46.71
C LEU A 305 1.87 9.27 45.37
N LEU A 306 1.51 8.52 44.32
CA LEU A 306 2.01 8.75 42.97
C LEU A 306 1.61 10.13 42.44
N LEU A 307 0.33 10.50 42.57
CA LEU A 307 -0.18 11.79 42.10
C LEU A 307 0.47 12.99 42.82
N LYS A 308 0.68 12.86 44.14
CA LYS A 308 1.30 13.91 44.96
C LYS A 308 2.77 14.12 44.64
N ASN A 309 3.50 13.04 44.35
CA ASN A 309 4.94 13.08 44.09
C ASN A 309 5.31 13.23 42.60
N THR A 310 4.33 13.23 41.70
CA THR A 310 4.54 13.48 40.26
C THR A 310 4.25 14.96 39.93
N PRO A 311 5.24 15.74 39.47
CA PRO A 311 5.06 17.12 39.01
C PRO A 311 3.99 17.21 37.93
N LYS A 312 3.25 18.34 37.85
CA LYS A 312 2.12 18.48 36.92
C LYS A 312 2.53 18.24 35.46
N GLU A 313 3.74 18.65 35.10
CA GLU A 313 4.32 18.53 33.77
C GLU A 313 4.62 17.06 33.39
N GLU A 314 4.84 16.18 34.38
CA GLU A 314 5.12 14.75 34.18
C GLU A 314 3.88 13.86 34.35
N ARG A 315 2.76 14.41 34.88
CA ARG A 315 1.54 13.64 35.17
C ARG A 315 0.96 12.98 33.92
N GLU A 316 0.95 13.68 32.79
CA GLU A 316 0.44 13.13 31.53
C GLU A 316 1.28 11.92 31.08
N GLN A 317 2.60 11.93 31.32
CA GLN A 317 3.48 10.80 31.00
C GLN A 317 3.16 9.58 31.87
N LYS A 318 2.95 9.78 33.17
CA LYS A 318 2.67 8.72 34.17
C LYS A 318 1.17 8.45 34.40
N ILE A 319 0.30 8.97 33.54
CA ILE A 319 -1.15 9.02 33.82
C ILE A 319 -1.77 7.64 34.07
N PHE A 320 -1.40 6.62 33.29
CA PHE A 320 -1.95 5.26 33.43
C PHE A 320 -1.62 4.65 34.79
N ALA A 321 -0.35 4.71 35.22
CA ALA A 321 0.09 4.20 36.51
C ALA A 321 -0.62 4.88 37.70
N ILE A 322 -0.95 6.16 37.57
CA ILE A 322 -1.71 6.90 38.61
C ILE A 322 -3.18 6.50 38.59
N VAL A 323 -3.81 6.56 37.41
CA VAL A 323 -5.26 6.39 37.24
C VAL A 323 -5.69 4.96 37.48
N ASP A 324 -4.93 3.95 37.05
CA ASP A 324 -5.26 2.53 37.27
C ASP A 324 -5.35 2.22 38.77
N GLN A 325 -4.38 2.70 39.55
CA GLN A 325 -4.35 2.53 41.00
C GLN A 325 -5.54 3.24 41.67
N LEU A 326 -5.83 4.48 41.29
CA LEU A 326 -6.96 5.22 41.85
C LEU A 326 -8.31 4.59 41.46
N ASN A 327 -8.45 4.08 40.23
CA ASN A 327 -9.66 3.42 39.73
C ASN A 327 -9.93 2.07 40.42
N MET A 328 -8.89 1.35 40.85
CA MET A 328 -9.02 0.15 41.70
C MET A 328 -9.46 0.50 43.12
N GLY A 329 -9.08 1.68 43.63
CA GLY A 329 -9.48 2.22 44.92
C GLY A 329 -10.79 3.01 44.92
N ILE A 330 -11.53 3.07 43.80
CA ILE A 330 -12.61 4.04 43.57
C ILE A 330 -13.71 4.02 44.64
N ALA A 331 -14.01 2.85 45.19
CA ALA A 331 -15.09 2.66 46.16
C ALA A 331 -14.86 3.45 47.46
N LEU A 332 -13.63 3.89 47.71
CA LEU A 332 -13.21 4.64 48.89
C LEU A 332 -12.89 6.11 48.60
N ILE A 333 -13.09 6.57 47.36
CA ILE A 333 -12.84 7.95 46.94
C ILE A 333 -14.16 8.71 46.94
N GLU A 334 -14.49 9.30 48.09
CA GLU A 334 -15.65 10.19 48.25
C GLU A 334 -15.28 11.68 48.08
N GLN A 335 -14.10 12.06 48.58
CA GLN A 335 -13.51 13.39 48.38
C GLN A 335 -12.52 13.30 47.20
N GLN A 336 -12.47 14.32 46.34
CA GLN A 336 -11.63 14.36 45.11
C GLN A 336 -12.11 13.52 43.91
N ARG A 337 -13.40 13.17 43.84
CA ARG A 337 -13.98 12.48 42.67
C ARG A 337 -13.75 13.26 41.36
N ASP A 338 -13.84 14.58 41.43
CA ASP A 338 -13.64 15.49 40.31
C ASP A 338 -12.21 15.44 39.76
N GLU A 339 -11.20 15.43 40.65
CA GLU A 339 -9.79 15.32 40.25
C GLU A 339 -9.53 13.96 39.58
N LEU A 340 -10.13 12.88 40.07
CA LEU A 340 -10.03 11.57 39.42
C LEU A 340 -10.78 11.51 38.09
N ALA A 341 -11.90 12.20 37.94
CA ALA A 341 -12.62 12.31 36.66
C ALA A 341 -11.78 13.07 35.62
N GLU A 342 -11.10 14.14 36.01
CA GLU A 342 -10.15 14.88 35.15
C GLU A 342 -8.96 14.00 34.73
N LEU A 343 -8.38 13.25 35.67
CA LEU A 343 -7.27 12.32 35.36
C LEU A 343 -7.72 11.20 34.41
N ASN A 344 -8.95 10.67 34.57
CA ASN A 344 -9.54 9.70 33.65
C ASN A 344 -9.79 10.31 32.25
N LEU A 345 -10.19 11.59 32.15
CA LEU A 345 -10.30 12.28 30.88
C LEU A 345 -8.93 12.37 30.16
N ILE A 346 -7.87 12.71 30.90
CA ILE A 346 -6.51 12.77 30.36
C ILE A 346 -6.05 11.38 29.89
N ALA A 347 -6.23 10.35 30.73
CA ALA A 347 -5.91 8.96 30.38
C ALA A 347 -6.67 8.49 29.14
N GLY A 348 -7.97 8.79 29.07
CA GLY A 348 -8.84 8.48 27.94
C GLY A 348 -8.39 9.12 26.64
N LYS A 349 -8.11 10.44 26.66
CA LYS A 349 -7.58 11.17 25.50
C LYS A 349 -6.23 10.61 25.05
N LYS A 350 -5.31 10.37 25.98
CA LYS A 350 -3.99 9.80 25.68
C LYS A 350 -4.10 8.40 25.07
N ALA A 351 -4.93 7.53 25.65
CA ALA A 351 -5.19 6.20 25.10
C ALA A 351 -5.80 6.27 23.69
N LYS A 352 -6.73 7.19 23.44
CA LYS A 352 -7.33 7.42 22.11
C LYS A 352 -6.29 7.88 21.09
N MET A 353 -5.42 8.81 21.46
CA MET A 353 -4.30 9.27 20.61
C MET A 353 -3.34 8.12 20.26
N SER A 354 -3.07 7.23 21.22
CA SER A 354 -2.27 6.02 21.00
C SER A 354 -3.03 4.87 20.29
N ALA A 355 -4.24 5.13 19.77
CA ALA A 355 -5.12 4.16 19.14
C ALA A 355 -5.56 2.97 20.04
N ALA A 356 -5.42 3.11 21.36
CA ALA A 356 -5.90 2.16 22.37
C ALA A 356 -7.37 2.48 22.74
N TYR A 357 -8.28 2.21 21.80
CA TYR A 357 -9.67 2.68 21.90
C TYR A 357 -10.49 2.02 23.01
N GLN A 358 -10.25 0.74 23.32
CA GLN A 358 -10.96 0.07 24.42
C GLN A 358 -10.51 0.63 25.79
N PRO A 359 -9.20 0.72 26.11
CA PRO A 359 -8.75 1.44 27.31
C PRO A 359 -9.25 2.89 27.37
N ALA A 360 -9.28 3.60 26.23
CA ALA A 360 -9.83 4.95 26.18
C ALA A 360 -11.29 4.98 26.63
N TYR A 361 -12.13 4.10 26.08
CA TYR A 361 -13.53 3.96 26.49
C TYR A 361 -13.66 3.65 27.99
N ASP A 362 -12.84 2.72 28.51
CA ASP A 362 -12.92 2.30 29.92
C ASP A 362 -12.57 3.45 30.88
N TYR A 363 -11.49 4.21 30.60
CA TYR A 363 -11.14 5.40 31.38
C TYR A 363 -12.23 6.47 31.30
N LEU A 364 -12.75 6.75 30.12
CA LEU A 364 -13.76 7.80 29.91
C LEU A 364 -15.08 7.44 30.61
N LYS A 365 -15.50 6.18 30.50
CA LYS A 365 -16.66 5.64 31.22
C LYS A 365 -16.48 5.76 32.73
N ARG A 366 -15.29 5.44 33.25
CA ARG A 366 -14.96 5.59 34.67
C ARG A 366 -14.98 7.04 35.12
N GLY A 367 -14.48 7.95 34.28
CA GLY A 367 -14.58 9.39 34.48
C GLY A 367 -16.03 9.86 34.60
N LEU A 368 -16.93 9.36 33.75
CA LEU A 368 -18.35 9.65 33.80
C LEU A 368 -19.03 9.12 35.08
N GLU A 369 -18.67 7.91 35.54
CA GLU A 369 -19.17 7.31 36.79
C GLU A 369 -18.80 8.11 38.06
N LEU A 370 -17.75 8.92 37.97
CA LEU A 370 -17.26 9.76 39.08
C LEU A 370 -17.96 11.11 39.17
N LEU A 371 -18.61 11.56 38.10
CA LEU A 371 -19.31 12.84 38.08
C LEU A 371 -20.53 12.83 38.99
N GLY A 372 -20.74 13.92 39.73
CA GLY A 372 -21.97 14.13 40.50
C GLY A 372 -23.19 14.40 39.61
N GLU A 373 -24.39 14.24 40.17
CA GLU A 373 -25.66 14.53 39.46
C GLU A 373 -25.74 15.99 38.97
N ASP A 374 -25.16 16.93 39.75
CA ASP A 374 -25.09 18.36 39.42
C ASP A 374 -23.81 18.77 38.64
N SER A 375 -23.11 17.82 38.02
CA SER A 375 -21.83 18.08 37.34
C SER A 375 -21.96 19.02 36.13
N TRP A 376 -23.09 18.98 35.41
CA TRP A 376 -23.38 19.92 34.32
C TRP A 376 -23.47 21.38 34.79
N GLN A 377 -23.81 21.62 36.06
CA GLN A 377 -23.89 22.96 36.66
C GLN A 377 -22.56 23.36 37.30
N THR A 378 -21.89 22.42 37.97
CA THR A 378 -20.70 22.70 38.79
C THR A 378 -19.38 22.58 38.02
N GLN A 379 -19.30 21.69 37.03
CA GLN A 379 -18.07 21.31 36.30
C GLN A 379 -18.34 21.12 34.79
N TYR A 380 -19.08 22.06 34.21
CA TYR A 380 -19.60 21.98 32.85
C TYR A 380 -18.56 21.53 31.80
N ASP A 381 -17.37 22.13 31.78
CA ASP A 381 -16.36 21.85 30.75
C ASP A 381 -15.79 20.43 30.84
N LEU A 382 -15.57 19.93 32.06
CA LEU A 382 -15.11 18.56 32.31
C LEU A 382 -16.19 17.54 31.93
N THR A 383 -17.43 17.79 32.36
CA THR A 383 -18.58 16.92 32.05
C THR A 383 -18.81 16.84 30.55
N LEU A 384 -18.79 17.99 29.85
CA LEU A 384 -18.94 18.05 28.40
C LEU A 384 -17.82 17.25 27.71
N ALA A 385 -16.56 17.52 28.06
CA ALA A 385 -15.41 16.85 27.45
C ALA A 385 -15.44 15.33 27.67
N LEU A 386 -15.80 14.85 28.87
CA LEU A 386 -15.95 13.42 29.14
C LEU A 386 -17.02 12.77 28.27
N HIS A 387 -18.21 13.36 28.14
CA HIS A 387 -19.26 12.80 27.30
C HIS A 387 -18.88 12.81 25.81
N GLU A 388 -18.28 13.89 25.32
CA GLU A 388 -17.82 13.98 23.93
C GLU A 388 -16.79 12.90 23.59
N GLU A 389 -15.75 12.78 24.41
CA GLU A 389 -14.69 11.80 24.23
C GLU A 389 -15.23 10.37 24.39
N ALA A 390 -16.11 10.13 25.37
CA ALA A 390 -16.69 8.82 25.62
C ALA A 390 -17.58 8.37 24.46
N ALA A 391 -18.42 9.26 23.92
CA ALA A 391 -19.26 8.96 22.75
C ALA A 391 -18.41 8.63 21.52
N GLU A 392 -17.33 9.38 21.27
CA GLU A 392 -16.41 9.06 20.18
C GLU A 392 -15.70 7.72 20.41
N ALA A 393 -15.27 7.42 21.63
CA ALA A 393 -14.66 6.14 21.98
C ALA A 393 -15.63 4.95 21.83
N ALA A 394 -16.91 5.15 22.18
CA ALA A 394 -17.98 4.14 22.00
C ALA A 394 -18.19 3.83 20.52
N TYR A 395 -18.27 4.88 19.68
CA TYR A 395 -18.36 4.74 18.22
C TYR A 395 -17.24 3.87 17.64
N ILE A 396 -15.99 4.13 18.03
CA ILE A 396 -14.83 3.39 17.49
C ILE A 396 -14.79 1.93 17.95
N ASN A 397 -15.39 1.63 19.10
CA ASN A 397 -15.53 0.27 19.63
C ASN A 397 -16.83 -0.41 19.17
N ASP A 398 -17.54 0.16 18.19
CA ASP A 398 -18.80 -0.35 17.63
C ASP A 398 -19.96 -0.44 18.65
N ASP A 399 -19.87 0.26 19.79
CA ASP A 399 -20.94 0.36 20.82
C ASP A 399 -21.86 1.54 20.51
N PHE A 400 -22.65 1.39 19.43
CA PHE A 400 -23.54 2.43 18.93
C PHE A 400 -24.68 2.77 19.92
N ASP A 401 -25.11 1.82 20.75
CA ASP A 401 -26.17 2.02 21.73
C ASP A 401 -25.71 2.94 22.86
N GLN A 402 -24.54 2.67 23.45
CA GLN A 402 -23.99 3.53 24.49
C GLN A 402 -23.58 4.89 23.95
N MET A 403 -23.05 4.94 22.73
CA MET A 403 -22.77 6.18 22.01
C MET A 403 -24.03 7.06 21.96
N GLU A 404 -25.14 6.57 21.40
CA GLU A 404 -26.37 7.38 21.28
C GLU A 404 -26.88 7.91 22.61
N GLN A 405 -26.81 7.10 23.69
CA GLN A 405 -27.19 7.57 25.04
C GLN A 405 -26.35 8.77 25.49
N TRP A 406 -25.03 8.71 25.36
CA TRP A 406 -24.16 9.83 25.73
C TRP A 406 -24.33 11.03 24.81
N ILE A 407 -24.57 10.80 23.51
CA ILE A 407 -24.91 11.88 22.56
C ILE A 407 -26.17 12.62 23.01
N GLU A 408 -27.25 11.90 23.34
CA GLU A 408 -28.51 12.51 23.77
C GLU A 408 -28.35 13.37 25.03
N ILE A 409 -27.54 12.92 26.00
CA ILE A 409 -27.27 13.69 27.22
C ILE A 409 -26.60 15.03 26.87
N VAL A 410 -25.57 15.03 26.02
CA VAL A 410 -24.90 16.28 25.58
C VAL A 410 -25.89 17.19 24.86
N LEU A 411 -26.71 16.63 23.96
CA LEU A 411 -27.69 17.43 23.20
C LEU A 411 -28.74 18.10 24.09
N GLN A 412 -29.09 17.49 25.23
CA GLN A 412 -30.02 18.05 26.21
C GLN A 412 -29.36 19.09 27.13
N GLN A 413 -28.12 18.85 27.58
CA GLN A 413 -27.47 19.64 28.63
C GLN A 413 -26.57 20.77 28.11
N ALA A 414 -26.09 20.69 26.86
CA ALA A 414 -25.16 21.68 26.31
C ALA A 414 -25.77 23.10 26.23
N LYS A 415 -25.00 24.07 26.72
CA LYS A 415 -25.35 25.50 26.85
C LYS A 415 -25.32 26.23 25.52
N THR A 416 -24.39 25.91 24.63
CA THR A 416 -24.25 26.57 23.33
C THR A 416 -24.45 25.60 22.17
N VAL A 417 -24.65 26.15 20.96
CA VAL A 417 -24.70 25.32 19.74
C VAL A 417 -23.31 24.74 19.43
N LEU A 418 -22.23 25.46 19.72
CA LEU A 418 -20.85 25.01 19.48
C LEU A 418 -20.52 23.76 20.29
N ASP A 419 -20.98 23.71 21.54
CA ASP A 419 -20.82 22.55 22.43
C ASP A 419 -21.52 21.30 21.88
N LYS A 420 -22.48 21.46 20.96
CA LYS A 420 -23.17 20.33 20.30
C LYS A 420 -22.49 19.90 18.99
N VAL A 421 -21.59 20.72 18.42
CA VAL A 421 -21.04 20.46 17.08
C VAL A 421 -20.24 19.16 17.07
N LYS A 422 -19.34 18.96 18.03
CA LYS A 422 -18.48 17.77 18.08
C LYS A 422 -19.30 16.49 18.23
N ILE A 423 -20.33 16.50 19.08
CA ILE A 423 -21.18 15.31 19.28
C ILE A 423 -22.00 14.98 18.03
N TYR A 424 -22.44 15.99 17.27
CA TYR A 424 -23.06 15.76 15.98
C TYR A 424 -22.06 15.29 14.90
N GLU A 425 -20.80 15.74 14.93
CA GLU A 425 -19.76 15.20 14.03
C GLU A 425 -19.56 13.69 14.27
N VAL A 426 -19.52 13.25 15.54
CA VAL A 426 -19.49 11.81 15.90
C VAL A 426 -20.74 11.11 15.35
N LYS A 427 -21.93 11.68 15.54
CA LYS A 427 -23.18 11.10 15.02
C LYS A 427 -23.19 10.95 13.50
N ILE A 428 -22.69 11.94 12.76
CA ILE A 428 -22.57 11.88 11.29
C ILE A 428 -21.61 10.75 10.87
N GLN A 429 -20.49 10.59 11.58
CA GLN A 429 -19.52 9.51 11.33
C GLN A 429 -20.09 8.12 11.66
N ALA A 430 -20.89 8.01 12.72
CA ALA A 430 -21.57 6.76 13.07
C ALA A 430 -22.58 6.34 12.00
N HIS A 431 -23.41 7.27 11.51
CA HIS A 431 -24.32 7.00 10.38
C HIS A 431 -23.57 6.59 9.12
N GLN A 432 -22.37 7.12 8.87
CA GLN A 432 -21.51 6.68 7.77
C GLN A 432 -21.06 5.21 7.96
N ALA A 433 -20.57 4.84 9.14
CA ALA A 433 -20.15 3.47 9.41
C ALA A 433 -21.30 2.45 9.24
N LEU A 434 -22.52 2.86 9.58
CA LEU A 434 -23.74 2.06 9.41
C LEU A 434 -24.36 2.11 7.99
N ASN A 435 -23.69 2.78 7.03
CA ASN A 435 -24.16 2.99 5.65
C ASN A 435 -25.54 3.69 5.56
N GLN A 436 -25.87 4.53 6.54
CA GLN A 436 -27.12 5.31 6.64
C GLN A 436 -26.93 6.72 6.05
N LEU A 437 -26.63 6.80 4.75
CA LEU A 437 -26.25 8.05 4.06
C LEU A 437 -27.28 9.19 4.22
N ASN A 438 -28.57 8.86 4.22
CA ASN A 438 -29.65 9.85 4.38
C ASN A 438 -29.70 10.44 5.80
N GLU A 439 -29.46 9.62 6.82
CA GLU A 439 -29.46 10.07 8.22
C GLU A 439 -28.24 10.94 8.53
N ALA A 440 -27.07 10.58 7.98
CA ALA A 440 -25.87 11.42 8.03
C ALA A 440 -26.13 12.82 7.42
N LEU A 441 -26.78 12.86 6.24
CA LEU A 441 -27.11 14.12 5.57
C LEU A 441 -28.15 14.95 6.34
N ASN A 442 -29.21 14.30 6.84
CA ASN A 442 -30.26 14.96 7.62
C ASN A 442 -29.71 15.55 8.92
N THR A 443 -28.84 14.80 9.60
CA THR A 443 -28.13 15.27 10.80
C THR A 443 -27.27 16.48 10.47
N GLY A 444 -26.45 16.43 9.41
CA GLY A 444 -25.66 17.57 8.96
C GLY A 444 -26.50 18.81 8.65
N LEU A 445 -27.63 18.65 7.95
CA LEU A 445 -28.55 19.76 7.66
C LEU A 445 -29.16 20.38 8.93
N HIS A 446 -29.50 19.55 9.92
CA HIS A 446 -30.03 20.01 11.19
C HIS A 446 -29.01 20.88 11.94
N VAL A 447 -27.76 20.42 12.05
CA VAL A 447 -26.67 21.16 12.70
C VAL A 447 -26.40 22.49 11.98
N LEU A 448 -26.40 22.47 10.65
CA LEU A 448 -26.22 23.68 9.86
C LEU A 448 -27.33 24.71 10.14
N GLU A 449 -28.58 24.27 10.31
CA GLU A 449 -29.67 25.17 10.72
C GLU A 449 -29.42 25.77 12.11
N LEU A 450 -28.94 24.99 13.09
CA LEU A 450 -28.57 25.48 14.42
C LEU A 450 -27.44 26.51 14.37
N LEU A 451 -26.46 26.33 13.47
CA LEU A 451 -25.36 27.26 13.21
C LEU A 451 -25.76 28.48 12.35
N GLY A 452 -27.06 28.65 12.04
CA GLY A 452 -27.59 29.76 11.27
C GLY A 452 -27.41 29.65 9.76
N VAL A 453 -27.01 28.48 9.25
CA VAL A 453 -26.85 28.17 7.83
C VAL A 453 -28.00 27.30 7.33
N LYS A 454 -28.99 27.94 6.71
CA LYS A 454 -30.19 27.25 6.20
C LYS A 454 -30.03 26.79 4.75
N PHE A 455 -30.50 25.58 4.49
CA PHE A 455 -30.65 25.00 3.15
C PHE A 455 -32.11 24.62 2.89
N PRO A 456 -32.56 24.61 1.62
CA PRO A 456 -33.90 24.17 1.27
C PRO A 456 -34.04 22.65 1.52
N LYS A 457 -35.12 22.23 2.19
CA LYS A 457 -35.43 20.80 2.44
C LYS A 457 -35.51 19.97 1.15
N PHE A 458 -36.01 20.57 0.07
CA PHE A 458 -36.05 19.98 -1.27
C PHE A 458 -35.27 20.88 -2.23
N PRO A 459 -33.95 20.69 -2.34
CA PRO A 459 -33.13 21.49 -3.24
C PRO A 459 -33.58 21.23 -4.68
N ASN A 460 -33.66 22.30 -5.46
CA ASN A 460 -34.09 22.23 -6.85
C ASN A 460 -33.23 23.17 -7.71
N LYS A 461 -33.38 23.09 -9.02
CA LYS A 461 -32.58 23.89 -9.97
C LYS A 461 -32.74 25.40 -9.78
N TRP A 462 -33.89 25.88 -9.28
CA TRP A 462 -34.10 27.31 -8.97
C TRP A 462 -33.29 27.77 -7.77
N HIS A 463 -33.24 26.98 -6.70
CA HIS A 463 -32.39 27.27 -5.54
C HIS A 463 -30.91 27.36 -5.95
N VAL A 464 -30.45 26.41 -6.79
CA VAL A 464 -29.09 26.40 -7.33
C VAL A 464 -28.82 27.67 -8.15
N LEU A 465 -29.74 28.07 -9.03
CA LEU A 465 -29.59 29.27 -9.85
C LEU A 465 -29.47 30.54 -8.99
N LEU A 466 -30.33 30.70 -7.98
CA LEU A 466 -30.28 31.83 -7.06
C LEU A 466 -28.97 31.88 -6.27
N ALA A 467 -28.51 30.73 -5.77
CA ALA A 467 -27.22 30.62 -5.06
C ALA A 467 -26.05 30.98 -5.98
N LEU A 468 -26.06 30.52 -7.24
CA LEU A 468 -25.03 30.87 -8.23
C LEU A 468 -24.99 32.37 -8.52
N LEU A 469 -26.15 33.01 -8.72
CA LEU A 469 -26.24 34.46 -8.94
C LEU A 469 -25.69 35.23 -7.73
N LYS A 470 -26.03 34.79 -6.51
CA LYS A 470 -25.52 35.39 -5.27
C LYS A 470 -23.99 35.27 -5.18
N THR A 471 -23.42 34.08 -5.45
CA THR A 471 -21.97 33.88 -5.46
C THR A 471 -21.29 34.76 -6.51
N LYS A 472 -21.84 34.84 -7.72
CA LYS A 472 -21.33 35.73 -8.77
C LYS A 472 -21.35 37.19 -8.32
N TRP A 473 -22.41 37.63 -7.65
CA TRP A 473 -22.53 39.00 -7.14
C TRP A 473 -21.49 39.32 -6.06
N VAL A 474 -21.24 38.39 -5.13
CA VAL A 474 -20.19 38.55 -4.09
C VAL A 474 -18.78 38.61 -4.69
N LEU A 475 -18.58 38.00 -5.87
CA LEU A 475 -17.32 38.03 -6.61
C LEU A 475 -17.12 39.31 -7.44
N ILE A 476 -18.16 40.12 -7.67
CA ILE A 476 -18.03 41.37 -8.44
C ILE A 476 -17.04 42.30 -7.73
N GLY A 477 -16.02 42.75 -8.46
CA GLY A 477 -14.98 43.65 -7.96
C GLY A 477 -13.84 42.95 -7.21
N LYS A 478 -13.89 41.63 -7.01
CA LYS A 478 -12.78 40.85 -6.43
C LYS A 478 -11.95 40.18 -7.54
N ARG A 479 -10.62 40.33 -7.48
CA ARG A 479 -9.70 39.54 -8.33
C ARG A 479 -9.49 38.17 -7.69
N ILE A 480 -9.64 37.10 -8.46
CA ILE A 480 -9.54 35.72 -7.95
C ILE A 480 -8.16 35.47 -7.31
N GLY A 481 -7.09 35.95 -7.93
CA GLY A 481 -5.73 35.84 -7.37
C GLY A 481 -5.52 36.56 -6.03
N ASN A 482 -6.40 37.48 -5.62
CA ASN A 482 -6.30 38.15 -4.31
C ASN A 482 -7.09 37.41 -3.22
N ILE A 483 -7.93 36.43 -3.57
CA ILE A 483 -8.74 35.67 -2.60
C ILE A 483 -7.85 34.82 -1.69
N ILE A 484 -6.67 34.42 -2.17
CA ILE A 484 -5.68 33.71 -1.38
C ILE A 484 -5.20 34.52 -0.17
N ASN A 485 -5.15 35.86 -0.30
CA ASN A 485 -4.67 36.77 0.74
C ASN A 485 -5.79 37.23 1.70
N LEU A 486 -6.96 36.60 1.68
CA LEU A 486 -7.98 36.87 2.69
C LEU A 486 -7.47 36.43 4.06
N SER A 487 -7.83 37.18 5.10
CA SER A 487 -7.52 36.84 6.49
C SER A 487 -8.08 35.46 6.85
N GLU A 488 -7.52 34.84 7.88
CA GLU A 488 -8.07 33.60 8.43
C GLU A 488 -9.46 33.84 9.03
N MET A 489 -10.35 32.87 8.87
CA MET A 489 -11.69 32.92 9.43
C MET A 489 -11.63 32.81 10.95
N THR A 490 -12.16 33.81 11.67
CA THR A 490 -12.10 33.85 13.15
C THR A 490 -13.42 33.49 13.85
N ASP A 491 -14.54 33.45 13.13
CA ASP A 491 -15.87 33.13 13.71
C ASP A 491 -16.03 31.62 13.88
N SER A 492 -16.06 31.15 15.13
CA SER A 492 -16.15 29.73 15.48
C SER A 492 -17.44 29.04 14.97
N ASN A 493 -18.57 29.75 14.89
CA ASN A 493 -19.81 29.18 14.32
C ASN A 493 -19.68 28.96 12.82
N GLN A 494 -19.02 29.91 12.12
CA GLN A 494 -18.78 29.74 10.68
C GLN A 494 -17.73 28.67 10.39
N GLN A 495 -16.67 28.57 11.20
CA GLN A 495 -15.70 27.47 11.09
C GLN A 495 -16.37 26.11 11.30
N ALA A 496 -17.20 25.97 12.34
CA ALA A 496 -17.99 24.76 12.57
C ALA A 496 -18.92 24.45 11.38
N ALA A 497 -19.60 25.46 10.83
CA ALA A 497 -20.46 25.26 9.66
C ALA A 497 -19.66 24.79 8.43
N MET A 498 -18.44 25.30 8.23
CA MET A 498 -17.55 24.87 7.15
C MET A 498 -17.16 23.39 7.30
N ARG A 499 -16.80 22.95 8.51
CA ARG A 499 -16.50 21.54 8.82
C ARG A 499 -17.67 20.61 8.54
N ILE A 500 -18.86 20.95 9.04
CA ILE A 500 -20.07 20.15 8.84
C ILE A 500 -20.44 20.10 7.34
N ILE A 501 -20.34 21.21 6.61
CA ILE A 501 -20.58 21.20 5.16
C ILE A 501 -19.58 20.28 4.45
N ALA A 502 -18.28 20.36 4.78
CA ALA A 502 -17.25 19.54 4.15
C ALA A 502 -17.47 18.03 4.42
N SER A 503 -17.86 17.66 5.64
CA SER A 503 -18.23 16.28 6.00
C SER A 503 -19.49 15.83 5.26
N ALA A 504 -20.56 16.63 5.26
CA ALA A 504 -21.84 16.27 4.65
C ALA A 504 -21.83 16.33 3.10
N ALA A 505 -20.88 17.02 2.47
CA ALA A 505 -20.83 17.23 1.03
C ALA A 505 -20.67 15.93 0.23
N VAL A 506 -19.91 14.97 0.73
CA VAL A 506 -19.71 13.67 0.06
C VAL A 506 -21.05 12.92 -0.04
N TYR A 507 -21.84 12.89 1.03
CA TYR A 507 -23.15 12.24 1.02
C TYR A 507 -24.17 13.02 0.19
N ALA A 508 -24.12 14.36 0.23
CA ALA A 508 -24.95 15.19 -0.63
C ALA A 508 -24.66 14.90 -2.11
N TYR A 509 -23.40 14.64 -2.50
CA TYR A 509 -23.06 14.27 -3.87
C TYR A 509 -23.74 12.96 -4.30
N MET A 510 -23.78 11.96 -3.41
CA MET A 510 -24.37 10.65 -3.69
C MET A 510 -25.91 10.63 -3.64
N THR A 511 -26.52 11.36 -2.71
CA THR A 511 -27.96 11.28 -2.40
C THR A 511 -28.79 12.46 -2.94
N ALA A 512 -28.20 13.66 -3.04
CA ALA A 512 -28.90 14.89 -3.42
C ALA A 512 -27.96 15.88 -4.17
N PRO A 513 -27.65 15.65 -5.46
CA PRO A 513 -26.63 16.42 -6.20
C PRO A 513 -26.85 17.95 -6.21
N GLU A 514 -28.10 18.42 -6.23
CA GLU A 514 -28.42 19.85 -6.09
C GLU A 514 -27.95 20.43 -4.75
N LEU A 515 -28.01 19.66 -3.67
CA LEU A 515 -27.56 20.08 -2.34
C LEU A 515 -26.05 20.21 -2.29
N PHE A 516 -25.31 19.29 -2.91
CA PHE A 516 -23.85 19.38 -3.02
C PHE A 516 -23.41 20.69 -3.68
N VAL A 517 -24.13 21.11 -4.74
CA VAL A 517 -23.87 22.41 -5.39
C VAL A 517 -24.13 23.56 -4.43
N LEU A 518 -25.23 23.53 -3.65
CA LEU A 518 -25.53 24.57 -2.68
C LEU A 518 -24.49 24.63 -1.54
N PHE A 519 -24.02 23.48 -1.05
CA PHE A 519 -22.96 23.36 -0.06
C PHE A 519 -21.68 24.02 -0.54
N THR A 520 -21.24 23.63 -1.75
CA THR A 520 -20.04 24.20 -2.39
C THR A 520 -20.14 25.73 -2.52
N LEU A 521 -21.28 26.22 -3.02
CA LEU A 521 -21.49 27.67 -3.17
C LEU A 521 -21.56 28.38 -1.82
N LYS A 522 -22.07 27.73 -0.77
CA LYS A 522 -22.13 28.29 0.57
C LYS A 522 -20.72 28.42 1.16
N VAL A 523 -19.88 27.39 1.04
CA VAL A 523 -18.47 27.42 1.48
C VAL A 523 -17.75 28.60 0.83
N VAL A 524 -17.81 28.72 -0.50
CA VAL A 524 -17.21 29.86 -1.21
C VAL A 524 -17.72 31.21 -0.71
N ASN A 525 -19.04 31.35 -0.50
CA ASN A 525 -19.61 32.59 0.00
C ASN A 525 -19.20 32.93 1.43
N LEU A 526 -19.01 31.93 2.29
CA LEU A 526 -18.52 32.13 3.66
C LEU A 526 -17.05 32.55 3.63
N SER A 527 -16.22 31.85 2.85
CA SER A 527 -14.80 32.18 2.72
C SER A 527 -14.58 33.61 2.20
N LEU A 528 -15.35 34.01 1.17
CA LEU A 528 -15.25 35.36 0.60
C LEU A 528 -15.70 36.49 1.52
N LYS A 529 -16.49 36.18 2.56
CA LYS A 529 -17.05 37.15 3.50
C LYS A 529 -16.30 37.21 4.84
N GLN A 530 -15.91 36.05 5.35
CA GLN A 530 -15.37 35.89 6.71
C GLN A 530 -13.88 35.55 6.74
N GLY A 531 -13.26 35.30 5.58
CA GLY A 531 -11.87 34.86 5.51
C GLY A 531 -11.72 33.39 5.14
N ASN A 532 -10.51 32.96 4.81
CA ASN A 532 -10.23 31.58 4.45
C ASN A 532 -10.15 30.70 5.71
N ALA A 533 -10.68 29.48 5.59
CA ALA A 533 -10.55 28.38 6.55
C ALA A 533 -9.98 27.15 5.81
N PRO A 534 -9.44 26.12 6.48
CA PRO A 534 -8.89 24.92 5.84
C PRO A 534 -9.83 24.28 4.80
N GLU A 535 -11.14 24.27 5.04
CA GLU A 535 -12.18 23.72 4.17
C GLU A 535 -12.41 24.56 2.90
N SER A 536 -11.89 25.80 2.86
CA SER A 536 -12.07 26.72 1.73
C SER A 536 -11.40 26.18 0.47
N ALA A 537 -10.24 25.50 0.61
CA ALA A 537 -9.58 24.84 -0.52
C ALA A 537 -10.51 23.83 -1.20
N PHE A 538 -11.17 22.98 -0.41
CA PHE A 538 -12.15 22.03 -0.91
C PHE A 538 -13.33 22.75 -1.59
N GLY A 539 -13.88 23.79 -0.97
CA GLY A 539 -14.97 24.60 -1.56
C GLY A 539 -14.61 25.27 -2.89
N TYR A 540 -13.43 25.86 -2.99
CA TYR A 540 -12.94 26.47 -4.23
C TYR A 540 -12.75 25.42 -5.32
N SER A 541 -12.24 24.23 -4.99
CA SER A 541 -12.09 23.14 -5.97
C SER A 541 -13.44 22.62 -6.48
N GLY A 542 -14.43 22.45 -5.59
CA GLY A 542 -15.79 22.09 -5.99
C GLY A 542 -16.43 23.16 -6.88
N TYR A 543 -16.23 24.44 -6.56
CA TYR A 543 -16.78 25.53 -7.38
C TYR A 543 -16.14 25.58 -8.76
N ALA A 544 -14.82 25.35 -8.85
CA ALA A 544 -14.12 25.20 -10.12
C ALA A 544 -14.70 24.07 -10.98
N ALA A 545 -14.95 22.90 -10.39
CA ALA A 545 -15.55 21.77 -11.08
C ALA A 545 -16.97 22.08 -11.60
N ILE A 546 -17.80 22.78 -10.82
CA ILE A 546 -19.15 23.22 -11.24
C ILE A 546 -19.07 24.21 -12.41
N LEU A 547 -18.16 25.19 -12.33
CA LEU A 547 -17.98 26.20 -13.38
C LEU A 547 -17.57 25.55 -14.70
N CYS A 548 -16.57 24.67 -14.68
CA CYS A 548 -16.07 23.98 -15.87
C CYS A 548 -17.09 22.97 -16.41
N GLY A 549 -17.53 22.02 -15.58
CA GLY A 549 -18.32 20.87 -16.01
C GLY A 549 -19.79 21.17 -16.30
N ARG A 550 -20.44 22.03 -15.49
CA ARG A 550 -21.89 22.26 -15.57
C ARG A 550 -22.25 23.59 -16.23
N LEU A 551 -21.53 24.67 -15.93
CA LEU A 551 -21.80 26.00 -16.49
C LEU A 551 -21.01 26.29 -17.77
N GLY A 552 -19.95 25.52 -18.05
CA GLY A 552 -19.06 25.72 -19.18
C GLY A 552 -18.23 27.01 -19.12
N ASP A 553 -18.06 27.60 -17.94
CA ASP A 553 -17.20 28.77 -17.70
C ASP A 553 -15.79 28.28 -17.36
N ILE A 554 -15.09 27.79 -18.39
CA ILE A 554 -13.80 27.10 -18.25
C ILE A 554 -12.72 28.03 -17.69
N GLU A 555 -12.68 29.29 -18.13
CA GLU A 555 -11.63 30.23 -17.73
C GLU A 555 -11.72 30.56 -16.24
N THR A 556 -12.92 30.91 -15.76
CA THR A 556 -13.15 31.22 -14.34
C THR A 556 -12.97 29.97 -13.49
N GLY A 557 -13.48 28.81 -13.95
CA GLY A 557 -13.33 27.55 -13.25
C GLY A 557 -11.86 27.15 -13.07
N TYR A 558 -11.04 27.30 -14.11
CA TYR A 558 -9.60 27.04 -14.03
C TYR A 558 -8.90 27.92 -12.97
N GLN A 559 -9.22 29.22 -12.94
CA GLN A 559 -8.65 30.15 -11.97
C GLN A 559 -9.01 29.80 -10.52
N PHE A 560 -10.23 29.30 -10.28
CA PHE A 560 -10.61 28.77 -8.96
C PHE A 560 -9.93 27.44 -8.63
N GLY A 561 -9.63 26.61 -9.63
CA GLY A 561 -8.82 25.40 -9.45
C GLY A 561 -7.40 25.73 -8.97
N GLU A 562 -6.75 26.73 -9.57
CA GLU A 562 -5.44 27.21 -9.12
C GLU A 562 -5.51 27.81 -7.72
N LEU A 563 -6.54 28.63 -7.45
CA LEU A 563 -6.75 29.19 -6.12
C LEU A 563 -6.89 28.09 -5.06
N ALA A 564 -7.63 27.02 -5.35
CA ALA A 564 -7.81 25.91 -4.43
C ALA A 564 -6.48 25.22 -4.09
N LEU A 565 -5.63 24.94 -5.09
CA LEU A 565 -4.31 24.34 -4.88
C LEU A 565 -3.38 25.28 -4.09
N ASN A 566 -3.42 26.58 -4.37
CA ASN A 566 -2.57 27.54 -3.68
C ASN A 566 -2.99 27.76 -2.21
N VAL A 567 -4.31 27.83 -1.92
CA VAL A 567 -4.83 27.90 -0.54
C VAL A 567 -4.48 26.63 0.23
N LEU A 568 -4.56 25.46 -0.42
CA LEU A 568 -4.16 24.18 0.16
C LEU A 568 -2.68 24.14 0.54
N HIS A 569 -1.79 24.72 -0.28
CA HIS A 569 -0.37 24.80 0.04
C HIS A 569 -0.07 25.76 1.21
N GLN A 570 -0.85 26.83 1.37
CA GLN A 570 -0.64 27.80 2.46
C GLN A 570 -1.18 27.33 3.81
N SER A 571 -2.29 26.59 3.82
CA SER A 571 -2.95 26.24 5.08
C SER A 571 -2.21 25.18 5.90
N ASN A 572 -1.16 24.53 5.36
CA ASN A 572 -0.42 23.42 5.96
C ASN A 572 -1.30 22.22 6.41
N VAL A 573 -2.61 22.25 6.13
CA VAL A 573 -3.58 21.23 6.55
C VAL A 573 -3.58 20.09 5.55
N ARG A 574 -2.94 18.97 5.93
CA ARG A 574 -2.87 17.76 5.10
C ARG A 574 -4.24 17.11 4.88
N LYS A 575 -5.19 17.27 5.81
CA LYS A 575 -6.53 16.63 5.82
C LYS A 575 -7.32 16.80 4.51
N TYR A 576 -7.22 17.95 3.84
CA TYR A 576 -7.98 18.22 2.61
C TYR A 576 -7.15 18.05 1.32
N GLN A 577 -5.91 17.56 1.41
CA GLN A 577 -5.01 17.46 0.26
C GLN A 577 -5.52 16.48 -0.79
N ALA A 578 -5.83 15.25 -0.39
CA ALA A 578 -6.30 14.22 -1.30
C ALA A 578 -7.58 14.66 -2.05
N LYS A 579 -8.56 15.19 -1.30
CA LYS A 579 -9.85 15.67 -1.84
C LYS A 579 -9.68 16.80 -2.85
N THR A 580 -8.97 17.85 -2.45
CA THR A 580 -8.79 19.06 -3.25
C THR A 580 -7.97 18.76 -4.51
N ARG A 581 -6.86 18.02 -4.38
CA ARG A 581 -6.02 17.63 -5.52
C ARG A 581 -6.80 16.78 -6.51
N PHE A 582 -7.52 15.77 -6.03
CA PHE A 582 -8.34 14.93 -6.89
C PHE A 582 -9.33 15.75 -7.72
N ILE A 583 -10.13 16.61 -7.08
CA ILE A 583 -11.13 17.44 -7.79
C ILE A 583 -10.47 18.32 -8.85
N VAL A 584 -9.38 19.02 -8.51
CA VAL A 584 -8.73 19.94 -9.45
C VAL A 584 -8.11 19.18 -10.64
N TYR A 585 -7.35 18.11 -10.39
CA TYR A 585 -6.65 17.39 -11.45
C TYR A 585 -7.59 16.48 -12.26
N ALA A 586 -8.62 15.89 -11.65
CA ALA A 586 -9.57 15.04 -12.37
C ALA A 586 -10.63 15.84 -13.15
N LEU A 587 -11.13 16.96 -12.61
CA LEU A 587 -12.33 17.64 -13.12
C LEU A 587 -12.07 19.02 -13.72
N VAL A 588 -10.91 19.65 -13.45
CA VAL A 588 -10.64 21.05 -13.81
C VAL A 588 -9.46 21.19 -14.78
N LYS A 589 -8.29 20.63 -14.46
CA LYS A 589 -7.04 20.90 -15.19
C LYS A 589 -7.09 20.55 -16.68
N HIS A 590 -7.71 19.42 -17.03
CA HIS A 590 -7.77 18.95 -18.43
C HIS A 590 -8.50 19.90 -19.39
N TRP A 591 -9.31 20.84 -18.88
CA TRP A 591 -9.99 21.82 -19.74
C TRP A 591 -9.05 22.86 -20.35
N LYS A 592 -7.80 22.98 -19.87
CA LYS A 592 -6.77 23.87 -20.42
C LYS A 592 -5.36 23.24 -20.54
N ASN A 593 -5.08 22.18 -19.79
CA ASN A 593 -3.80 21.47 -19.80
C ASN A 593 -3.91 20.09 -20.45
N HIS A 594 -2.78 19.53 -20.87
CA HIS A 594 -2.77 18.17 -21.41
C HIS A 594 -3.21 17.16 -20.34
N ILE A 595 -4.01 16.14 -20.70
CA ILE A 595 -4.50 15.14 -19.73
C ILE A 595 -3.34 14.44 -19.00
N ASN A 596 -2.22 14.18 -19.70
CA ASN A 596 -1.00 13.59 -19.11
C ASN A 596 -0.47 14.38 -17.90
N GLU A 597 -0.62 15.70 -17.86
CA GLU A 597 -0.15 16.54 -16.74
C GLU A 597 -0.91 16.25 -15.45
N SER A 598 -2.11 15.65 -15.53
CA SER A 598 -2.93 15.29 -14.36
C SER A 598 -2.64 13.88 -13.84
N ILE A 599 -1.93 13.03 -14.59
CA ILE A 599 -1.73 11.61 -14.22
C ILE A 599 -0.86 11.47 -12.97
N THR A 600 0.25 12.20 -12.88
CA THR A 600 1.16 12.14 -11.72
C THR A 600 0.52 12.72 -10.47
N PRO A 601 -0.08 13.94 -10.48
CA PRO A 601 -0.78 14.46 -9.32
C PRO A 601 -1.94 13.59 -8.83
N LEU A 602 -2.68 12.95 -9.74
CA LEU A 602 -3.72 11.97 -9.39
C LEU A 602 -3.17 10.68 -8.77
N ARG A 603 -1.91 10.33 -9.07
CA ARG A 603 -1.24 9.21 -8.40
C ARG A 603 -0.83 9.60 -6.98
N GLU A 604 -0.35 10.84 -6.80
CA GLU A 604 0.05 11.37 -5.49
C GLU A 604 -1.12 11.47 -4.51
N THR A 605 -2.37 11.57 -4.98
CA THR A 605 -3.54 11.54 -4.08
C THR A 605 -3.65 10.22 -3.30
N TYR A 606 -3.09 9.13 -3.82
CA TYR A 606 -3.01 7.86 -3.09
C TYR A 606 -2.18 8.00 -1.83
N GLN A 607 -0.97 8.54 -1.95
CA GLN A 607 -0.10 8.73 -0.78
C GLN A 607 -0.72 9.72 0.19
N SER A 608 -1.23 10.86 -0.31
CA SER A 608 -1.91 11.83 0.55
C SER A 608 -3.11 11.22 1.28
N GLY A 609 -3.90 10.37 0.63
CA GLY A 609 -5.03 9.68 1.25
C GLY A 609 -4.60 8.65 2.31
N LEU A 610 -3.52 7.91 2.07
CA LEU A 610 -2.93 7.00 3.06
C LEU A 610 -2.39 7.75 4.28
N ASP A 611 -1.68 8.85 4.05
CA ASP A 611 -1.13 9.71 5.10
C ASP A 611 -2.22 10.33 5.99
N THR A 612 -3.44 10.50 5.45
CA THR A 612 -4.60 11.03 6.18
C THR A 612 -5.66 9.99 6.52
N GLY A 613 -5.45 8.70 6.23
CA GLY A 613 -6.44 7.64 6.46
C GLY A 613 -7.75 7.77 5.67
N ASP A 614 -7.78 8.59 4.62
CA ASP A 614 -8.94 8.82 3.75
C ASP A 614 -8.99 7.77 2.63
N LEU A 615 -9.47 6.58 2.98
CA LEU A 615 -9.47 5.41 2.11
C LEU A 615 -10.32 5.58 0.83
N GLU A 616 -11.32 6.47 0.84
CA GLU A 616 -12.14 6.76 -0.34
C GLU A 616 -11.29 7.39 -1.46
N PHE A 617 -10.50 8.42 -1.13
CA PHE A 617 -9.65 9.10 -2.11
C PHE A 617 -8.39 8.30 -2.48
N VAL A 618 -7.97 7.36 -1.62
CA VAL A 618 -7.01 6.30 -1.97
C VAL A 618 -7.56 5.47 -3.14
N GLY A 619 -8.83 5.06 -3.08
CA GLY A 619 -9.50 4.34 -4.17
C GLY A 619 -9.60 5.16 -5.45
N TYR A 620 -9.89 6.45 -5.35
CA TYR A 620 -10.04 7.34 -6.52
C TYR A 620 -8.74 7.67 -7.26
N ALA A 621 -7.57 7.45 -6.66
CA ALA A 621 -6.27 7.59 -7.34
C ALA A 621 -6.14 6.72 -8.60
N VAL A 622 -6.95 5.64 -8.71
CA VAL A 622 -7.01 4.78 -9.89
C VAL A 622 -7.45 5.51 -11.17
N ASN A 623 -8.08 6.68 -11.05
CA ASN A 623 -8.39 7.55 -12.19
C ASN A 623 -7.14 7.94 -12.99
N SER A 624 -5.96 7.93 -12.38
CA SER A 624 -4.69 8.10 -13.10
C SER A 624 -4.52 7.07 -14.22
N CYS A 625 -4.93 5.82 -13.99
CA CYS A 625 -4.92 4.76 -15.00
C CYS A 625 -6.02 4.96 -16.05
N PHE A 626 -7.19 5.46 -15.69
CA PHE A 626 -8.24 5.79 -16.66
C PHE A 626 -7.74 6.87 -17.61
N PHE A 627 -7.04 7.88 -17.10
CA PHE A 627 -6.51 8.97 -17.91
C PHE A 627 -5.39 8.49 -18.83
N SER A 628 -4.50 7.61 -18.34
CA SER A 628 -3.52 6.91 -19.19
C SER A 628 -4.17 6.13 -20.34
N TYR A 629 -5.32 5.49 -20.11
CA TYR A 629 -6.07 4.81 -21.17
C TYR A 629 -6.61 5.81 -22.22
N LEU A 630 -7.17 6.95 -21.77
CA LEU A 630 -7.70 7.98 -22.67
C LEU A 630 -6.63 8.60 -23.58
N THR A 631 -5.42 8.78 -23.06
CA THR A 631 -4.29 9.37 -23.81
C THR A 631 -3.53 8.36 -24.66
N GLY A 632 -4.01 7.12 -24.78
CA GLY A 632 -3.42 6.14 -25.68
C GLY A 632 -2.08 5.56 -25.20
N GLN A 633 -1.79 5.56 -23.89
CA GLN A 633 -0.58 4.88 -23.38
C GLN A 633 -0.62 3.38 -23.71
N LYS A 634 0.56 2.77 -23.89
CA LYS A 634 0.70 1.34 -24.22
C LYS A 634 -0.07 0.46 -23.24
N LEU A 635 -0.95 -0.40 -23.77
CA LEU A 635 -1.90 -1.19 -22.98
C LEU A 635 -1.21 -2.18 -22.05
N SER A 636 -0.10 -2.80 -22.47
CA SER A 636 0.65 -3.77 -21.64
C SER A 636 1.19 -3.17 -20.34
N GLY A 637 1.80 -1.98 -20.41
CA GLY A 637 2.30 -1.29 -19.22
C GLY A 637 1.16 -0.74 -18.34
N LEU A 638 0.02 -0.41 -18.93
CA LEU A 638 -1.15 0.07 -18.19
C LEU A 638 -1.89 -1.08 -17.47
N GLU A 639 -1.99 -2.25 -18.11
CA GLU A 639 -2.59 -3.46 -17.53
C GLU A 639 -1.88 -3.88 -16.25
N GLN A 640 -0.54 -3.91 -16.26
CA GLN A 640 0.27 -4.21 -15.06
C GLN A 640 0.00 -3.22 -13.93
N LYS A 641 -0.10 -1.92 -14.25
CA LYS A 641 -0.43 -0.88 -13.25
C LYS A 641 -1.84 -1.08 -12.69
N MET A 642 -2.84 -1.34 -13.54
CA MET A 642 -4.22 -1.59 -13.08
C MET A 642 -4.32 -2.84 -12.20
N CYS A 643 -3.56 -3.89 -12.52
CA CYS A 643 -3.48 -5.09 -11.69
C CYS A 643 -2.93 -4.77 -10.28
N LEU A 644 -1.84 -4.00 -10.20
CA LEU A 644 -1.28 -3.54 -8.93
C LEU A 644 -2.28 -2.69 -8.14
N TRP A 645 -2.95 -1.73 -8.80
CA TRP A 645 -3.99 -0.90 -8.18
C TRP A 645 -5.13 -1.73 -7.60
N ARG A 646 -5.62 -2.71 -8.37
CA ARG A 646 -6.68 -3.60 -7.91
C ARG A 646 -6.24 -4.41 -6.69
N LYS A 647 -4.99 -4.90 -6.67
CA LYS A 647 -4.43 -5.60 -5.49
C LYS A 647 -4.42 -4.66 -4.28
N ASN A 648 -3.86 -3.45 -4.43
CA ASN A 648 -3.73 -2.49 -3.33
C ASN A 648 -5.11 -2.03 -2.81
N ILE A 649 -6.07 -1.72 -3.68
CA ILE A 649 -7.40 -1.29 -3.25
C ILE A 649 -8.17 -2.44 -2.59
N SER A 650 -7.93 -3.70 -3.01
CA SER A 650 -8.63 -4.86 -2.43
C SER A 650 -8.33 -5.08 -0.95
N GLN A 651 -7.17 -4.60 -0.47
CA GLN A 651 -6.78 -4.66 0.94
C GLN A 651 -7.65 -3.77 1.83
N PHE A 652 -8.24 -2.69 1.29
CA PHE A 652 -9.04 -1.74 2.06
C PHE A 652 -10.53 -2.09 2.16
N LYS A 653 -10.95 -3.28 1.68
CA LYS A 653 -12.34 -3.76 1.69
C LYS A 653 -13.37 -2.79 1.07
N GLN A 654 -12.94 -1.86 0.19
CA GLN A 654 -13.83 -0.94 -0.51
C GLN A 654 -14.41 -1.57 -1.80
N GLU A 655 -15.42 -2.41 -1.65
CA GLU A 655 -16.00 -3.16 -2.79
C GLU A 655 -16.55 -2.27 -3.91
N THR A 656 -17.22 -1.17 -3.58
CA THR A 656 -17.77 -0.23 -4.57
C THR A 656 -16.66 0.46 -5.36
N ALA A 657 -15.62 0.94 -4.67
CA ALA A 657 -14.46 1.59 -5.30
C ALA A 657 -13.68 0.61 -6.20
N LEU A 658 -13.69 -0.69 -5.89
CA LEU A 658 -13.08 -1.75 -6.70
C LEU A 658 -13.83 -2.05 -8.00
N ASN A 659 -15.12 -1.72 -8.11
CA ASN A 659 -15.89 -2.06 -9.31
C ASN A 659 -15.54 -1.17 -10.50
N TYR A 660 -15.18 0.08 -10.29
CA TYR A 660 -14.72 0.98 -11.35
C TYR A 660 -13.47 0.45 -12.09
N PRO A 661 -12.35 0.14 -11.41
CA PRO A 661 -11.15 -0.34 -12.10
C PRO A 661 -11.31 -1.71 -12.74
N LYS A 662 -12.21 -2.57 -12.24
CA LYS A 662 -12.49 -3.88 -12.88
C LYS A 662 -13.03 -3.72 -14.30
N ILE A 663 -13.93 -2.76 -14.54
CA ILE A 663 -14.51 -2.49 -15.87
C ILE A 663 -13.41 -2.08 -16.86
N PHE A 664 -12.56 -1.13 -16.46
CA PHE A 664 -11.47 -0.66 -17.30
C PHE A 664 -10.41 -1.75 -17.52
N HIS A 665 -10.00 -2.47 -16.47
CA HIS A 665 -9.05 -3.58 -16.60
C HIS A 665 -9.56 -4.64 -17.58
N GLN A 666 -10.84 -5.03 -17.49
CA GLN A 666 -11.42 -5.96 -18.45
C GLN A 666 -11.46 -5.38 -19.87
N THR A 667 -11.73 -4.08 -20.02
CA THR A 667 -11.69 -3.41 -21.34
C THR A 667 -10.30 -3.47 -21.97
N LEU A 668 -9.24 -3.27 -21.18
CA LEU A 668 -7.86 -3.42 -21.63
C LEU A 668 -7.58 -4.85 -22.10
N LEU A 669 -7.98 -5.85 -21.32
CA LEU A 669 -7.82 -7.26 -21.68
C LEU A 669 -8.56 -7.62 -22.97
N ASN A 670 -9.76 -7.07 -23.17
CA ASN A 670 -10.51 -7.23 -24.41
C ASN A 670 -9.75 -6.66 -25.61
N LEU A 671 -9.18 -5.46 -25.50
CA LEU A 671 -8.38 -4.85 -26.57
C LEU A 671 -7.08 -5.62 -26.84
N MET A 672 -6.49 -6.25 -25.82
CA MET A 672 -5.26 -7.04 -25.92
C MET A 672 -5.47 -8.48 -26.45
N ASP A 673 -6.66 -8.82 -26.97
CA ASP A 673 -7.04 -10.18 -27.42
C ASP A 673 -6.97 -11.25 -26.31
N ARG A 674 -7.21 -10.86 -25.05
CA ARG A 674 -7.27 -11.75 -23.88
C ARG A 674 -8.70 -12.08 -23.44
N SER A 675 -9.69 -11.82 -24.29
CA SER A 675 -11.10 -12.19 -24.08
C SER A 675 -11.61 -13.06 -25.23
N LYS A 676 -12.50 -14.02 -24.92
CA LYS A 676 -13.15 -14.86 -25.94
C LYS A 676 -14.03 -14.06 -26.89
N ASN A 677 -14.70 -13.03 -26.36
CA ASN A 677 -15.55 -12.13 -27.12
C ASN A 677 -15.14 -10.69 -26.80
N PRO A 678 -14.53 -9.97 -27.75
CA PRO A 678 -14.00 -8.64 -27.48
C PRO A 678 -15.11 -7.57 -27.27
N TYR A 679 -16.36 -7.86 -27.62
CA TYR A 679 -17.53 -6.99 -27.41
C TYR A 679 -18.15 -7.10 -26.00
N GLN A 680 -17.84 -8.18 -25.28
CA GLN A 680 -18.43 -8.48 -23.97
C GLN A 680 -17.39 -8.31 -22.87
N LEU A 681 -17.73 -7.58 -21.81
CA LEU A 681 -16.87 -7.42 -20.65
C LEU A 681 -16.99 -8.65 -19.73
N ILE A 682 -16.48 -9.78 -20.21
CA ILE A 682 -16.48 -11.08 -19.52
C ILE A 682 -15.06 -11.64 -19.55
N GLY A 683 -14.43 -11.74 -18.39
CA GLY A 683 -13.09 -12.31 -18.26
C GLY A 683 -12.60 -12.35 -16.80
N GLU A 684 -11.28 -12.40 -16.64
CA GLU A 684 -10.60 -12.53 -15.34
C GLU A 684 -10.81 -11.32 -14.39
N ALA A 685 -11.14 -10.15 -14.92
CA ALA A 685 -11.26 -8.92 -14.14
C ALA A 685 -12.72 -8.52 -13.85
N TYR A 686 -13.63 -8.76 -14.79
CA TYR A 686 -15.04 -8.36 -14.69
C TYR A 686 -15.97 -9.34 -15.41
N ASN A 687 -17.18 -9.50 -14.89
CA ASN A 687 -18.24 -10.29 -15.51
C ASN A 687 -19.54 -9.47 -15.61
N GLU A 688 -19.87 -9.04 -16.83
CA GLU A 688 -21.07 -8.24 -17.07
C GLU A 688 -22.39 -8.97 -16.80
N GLN A 689 -22.42 -10.31 -16.83
CA GLN A 689 -23.65 -11.08 -16.60
C GLN A 689 -24.09 -11.04 -15.13
N THR A 690 -23.14 -10.96 -14.20
CA THR A 690 -23.41 -10.90 -12.77
C THR A 690 -23.45 -9.47 -12.25
N MET A 691 -22.53 -8.62 -12.67
CA MET A 691 -22.35 -7.29 -12.09
C MET A 691 -23.32 -6.23 -12.63
N LEU A 692 -23.74 -6.34 -13.90
CA LEU A 692 -24.65 -5.35 -14.49
C LEU A 692 -26.04 -5.35 -13.84
N PRO A 693 -26.69 -6.52 -13.57
CA PRO A 693 -27.95 -6.54 -12.84
C PRO A 693 -27.84 -5.89 -11.45
N LEU A 694 -26.79 -6.22 -10.70
CA LEU A 694 -26.54 -5.65 -9.37
C LEU A 694 -26.38 -4.12 -9.42
N SER A 695 -25.65 -3.62 -10.42
CA SER A 695 -25.43 -2.17 -10.58
C SER A 695 -26.72 -1.43 -10.97
N LYS A 696 -27.61 -2.08 -11.73
CA LYS A 696 -28.92 -1.53 -12.07
C LYS A 696 -29.87 -1.51 -10.88
N GLU A 697 -29.88 -2.58 -10.08
CA GLU A 697 -30.67 -2.67 -8.86
C GLU A 697 -30.22 -1.61 -7.83
N ALA A 698 -28.91 -1.43 -7.67
CA ALA A 698 -28.34 -0.39 -6.83
C ALA A 698 -28.51 1.05 -7.39
N ASN A 699 -28.97 1.18 -8.65
CA ASN A 699 -29.05 2.46 -9.37
C ASN A 699 -27.72 3.26 -9.36
N ASP A 700 -26.59 2.57 -9.44
CA ASP A 700 -25.27 3.21 -9.49
C ASP A 700 -25.00 3.78 -10.89
N ARG A 701 -25.42 5.02 -11.10
CA ARG A 701 -25.32 5.73 -12.38
C ARG A 701 -23.88 5.90 -12.85
N THR A 702 -22.91 5.97 -11.93
CA THR A 702 -21.48 6.11 -12.26
C THR A 702 -20.94 4.81 -12.85
N ILE A 703 -21.22 3.66 -12.23
CA ILE A 703 -20.85 2.34 -12.76
C ILE A 703 -21.52 2.10 -14.12
N LEU A 704 -22.82 2.40 -14.22
CA LEU A 704 -23.58 2.23 -15.46
C LEU A 704 -22.99 3.06 -16.59
N PHE A 705 -22.63 4.33 -16.33
CA PHE A 705 -21.94 5.15 -17.33
C PHE A 705 -20.64 4.48 -17.80
N TRP A 706 -19.74 4.11 -16.87
CA TRP A 706 -18.45 3.53 -17.23
C TRP A 706 -18.57 2.23 -18.01
N PHE A 707 -19.54 1.39 -17.64
CA PHE A 707 -19.84 0.16 -18.35
C PHE A 707 -20.24 0.42 -19.81
N TYR A 708 -21.28 1.23 -20.03
CA TYR A 708 -21.79 1.52 -21.37
C TYR A 708 -20.82 2.35 -22.21
N TYR A 709 -20.05 3.24 -21.57
CA TYR A 709 -18.98 4.02 -22.21
C TYR A 709 -17.88 3.11 -22.81
N ASN A 710 -17.37 2.15 -22.03
CA ASN A 710 -16.33 1.25 -22.52
C ASN A 710 -16.87 0.32 -23.62
N LYS A 711 -18.12 -0.15 -23.50
CA LYS A 711 -18.77 -0.93 -24.57
C LYS A 711 -19.00 -0.13 -25.85
N LEU A 712 -19.38 1.14 -25.74
CA LEU A 712 -19.46 2.05 -26.90
C LEU A 712 -18.12 2.08 -27.66
N ILE A 713 -17.01 2.26 -26.95
CA ILE A 713 -15.68 2.31 -27.57
C ILE A 713 -15.32 0.97 -28.21
N LEU A 714 -15.48 -0.16 -27.50
CA LEU A 714 -15.19 -1.49 -28.01
C LEU A 714 -16.02 -1.81 -29.27
N CYS A 715 -17.34 -1.62 -29.20
CA CYS A 715 -18.24 -1.87 -30.32
C CYS A 715 -17.93 -0.95 -31.52
N TYR A 716 -17.57 0.31 -31.28
CA TYR A 716 -17.20 1.22 -32.37
C TYR A 716 -15.88 0.82 -33.03
N LEU A 717 -14.83 0.54 -32.24
CA LEU A 717 -13.52 0.13 -32.76
C LEU A 717 -13.65 -1.19 -33.54
N LEU A 718 -14.45 -2.14 -33.08
CA LEU A 718 -14.66 -3.42 -33.73
C LEU A 718 -15.86 -3.43 -34.69
N GLU A 719 -16.27 -2.25 -35.17
CA GLU A 719 -17.26 -2.06 -36.24
C GLU A 719 -18.68 -2.60 -35.99
N SER A 720 -19.02 -2.95 -34.75
CA SER A 720 -20.39 -3.27 -34.29
C SER A 720 -21.19 -1.98 -34.03
N TYR A 721 -21.37 -1.15 -35.07
CA TYR A 721 -21.98 0.17 -34.95
C TYR A 721 -23.43 0.15 -34.44
N SER A 722 -24.19 -0.91 -34.76
CA SER A 722 -25.57 -1.08 -34.30
C SER A 722 -25.68 -1.33 -32.79
N GLU A 723 -24.71 -2.02 -32.19
CA GLU A 723 -24.66 -2.18 -30.73
C GLU A 723 -24.08 -0.92 -30.08
N ALA A 724 -23.11 -0.27 -30.73
CA ALA A 724 -22.49 0.96 -30.25
C ALA A 724 -23.52 2.07 -30.00
N ILE A 725 -24.50 2.28 -30.90
CA ILE A 725 -25.53 3.32 -30.71
C ILE A 725 -26.45 3.05 -29.51
N GLY A 726 -26.72 1.78 -29.20
CA GLY A 726 -27.46 1.38 -28.00
C GLY A 726 -26.69 1.70 -26.74
N ASN A 727 -25.40 1.33 -26.69
CA ASN A 727 -24.51 1.67 -25.58
C ASN A 727 -24.33 3.21 -25.44
N ALA A 728 -24.27 3.96 -26.54
CA ALA A 728 -24.19 5.42 -26.51
C ALA A 728 -25.43 6.05 -25.85
N THR A 729 -26.62 5.50 -26.14
CA THR A 729 -27.88 5.97 -25.55
C THR A 729 -27.92 5.73 -24.04
N GLU A 730 -27.54 4.53 -23.59
CA GLU A 730 -27.50 4.19 -22.16
C GLU A 730 -26.41 4.95 -21.40
N ALA A 731 -25.24 5.17 -22.02
CA ALA A 731 -24.21 6.04 -21.45
C ALA A 731 -24.72 7.48 -21.33
N GLU A 732 -25.43 8.02 -22.33
CA GLU A 732 -25.96 9.38 -22.25
C GLU A 732 -26.96 9.57 -21.11
N ASN A 733 -27.82 8.57 -20.86
CA ASN A 733 -28.79 8.58 -19.77
C ASN A 733 -28.13 8.72 -18.38
N ASN A 734 -26.83 8.41 -18.27
CA ASN A 734 -26.05 8.45 -17.04
C ASN A 734 -24.91 9.47 -17.07
N LEU A 735 -24.81 10.30 -18.12
CA LEU A 735 -23.69 11.21 -18.37
C LEU A 735 -23.50 12.29 -17.29
N ASP A 736 -24.59 12.72 -16.65
CA ASP A 736 -24.58 13.73 -15.58
C ASP A 736 -23.86 13.25 -14.31
N ALA A 737 -23.79 11.94 -14.07
CA ALA A 737 -23.08 11.35 -12.93
C ALA A 737 -21.55 11.54 -13.00
N ILE A 738 -20.99 11.77 -14.19
CA ILE A 738 -19.56 11.98 -14.41
C ILE A 738 -19.24 13.37 -14.97
N THR A 739 -20.11 14.35 -14.66
CA THR A 739 -19.93 15.74 -15.08
C THR A 739 -18.54 16.26 -14.70
N GLY A 740 -17.84 16.86 -15.66
CA GLY A 740 -16.51 17.45 -15.44
C GLY A 740 -15.34 16.53 -15.76
N PHE A 741 -15.53 15.20 -15.85
CA PHE A 741 -14.46 14.29 -16.25
C PHE A 741 -14.09 14.42 -17.75
N PRO A 742 -12.83 14.12 -18.14
CA PRO A 742 -12.39 14.17 -19.55
C PRO A 742 -13.11 13.14 -20.45
N HIS A 743 -13.79 12.17 -19.85
CA HIS A 743 -14.62 11.20 -20.53
C HIS A 743 -15.87 11.80 -21.18
N VAL A 744 -16.37 12.95 -20.70
CA VAL A 744 -17.54 13.63 -21.30
C VAL A 744 -17.27 14.06 -22.76
N PRO A 745 -16.17 14.81 -23.07
CA PRO A 745 -15.79 15.08 -24.45
C PRO A 745 -15.61 13.82 -25.30
N ILE A 746 -14.99 12.77 -24.74
CA ILE A 746 -14.65 11.56 -25.48
C ILE A 746 -15.92 10.74 -25.80
N PHE A 747 -16.89 10.70 -24.88
CA PHE A 747 -18.21 10.15 -25.15
C PHE A 747 -18.86 10.82 -26.36
N HIS A 748 -18.90 12.16 -26.40
CA HIS A 748 -19.50 12.89 -27.52
C HIS A 748 -18.76 12.67 -28.84
N PHE A 749 -17.46 12.45 -28.79
CA PHE A 749 -16.65 12.08 -29.94
C PHE A 749 -17.07 10.71 -30.51
N TYR A 750 -17.08 9.65 -29.70
CA TYR A 750 -17.48 8.31 -30.15
C TYR A 750 -18.97 8.20 -30.52
N ASP A 751 -19.86 8.88 -29.79
CA ASP A 751 -21.28 8.99 -30.19
C ASP A 751 -21.37 9.61 -31.60
N SER A 752 -20.72 10.75 -31.84
CA SER A 752 -20.78 11.41 -33.16
C SER A 752 -20.27 10.51 -34.30
N LEU A 753 -19.16 9.81 -34.09
CA LEU A 753 -18.63 8.87 -35.08
C LEU A 753 -19.56 7.69 -35.32
N THR A 754 -20.17 7.13 -34.27
CA THR A 754 -21.14 6.03 -34.39
C THR A 754 -22.36 6.45 -35.21
N GLN A 755 -22.91 7.63 -34.94
CA GLN A 755 -24.04 8.21 -35.69
C GLN A 755 -23.67 8.41 -37.17
N LEU A 756 -22.43 8.86 -37.45
CA LEU A 756 -21.92 9.06 -38.80
C LEU A 756 -21.69 7.73 -39.54
N ALA A 757 -21.19 6.70 -38.85
CA ALA A 757 -20.96 5.38 -39.43
C ALA A 757 -22.25 4.78 -39.99
N LEU A 758 -23.36 4.89 -39.24
CA LEU A 758 -24.69 4.39 -39.61
C LEU A 758 -25.46 5.29 -40.60
N TYR A 759 -24.99 6.51 -40.86
CA TYR A 759 -25.77 7.52 -41.58
C TYR A 759 -26.25 7.07 -42.98
N LYS A 760 -25.40 6.37 -43.75
CA LYS A 760 -25.73 5.95 -45.13
C LYS A 760 -26.76 4.82 -45.19
N THR A 761 -26.80 3.95 -44.19
CA THR A 761 -27.70 2.80 -44.11
C THR A 761 -29.00 3.10 -43.36
N ALA A 762 -29.04 4.22 -42.62
CA ALA A 762 -30.19 4.65 -41.84
C ALA A 762 -31.36 5.19 -42.67
N THR A 763 -32.56 5.12 -42.11
CA THR A 763 -33.77 5.73 -42.70
C THR A 763 -33.67 7.26 -42.72
N LYS A 764 -34.48 7.94 -43.55
CA LYS A 764 -34.49 9.41 -43.62
C LYS A 764 -34.83 10.08 -42.28
N GLN A 765 -35.61 9.43 -41.42
CA GLN A 765 -35.94 9.94 -40.09
C GLN A 765 -34.73 9.85 -39.16
N GLU A 766 -34.08 8.69 -39.11
CA GLU A 766 -32.86 8.47 -38.32
C GLU A 766 -31.72 9.39 -38.79
N GLN A 767 -31.52 9.53 -40.12
CA GLN A 767 -30.56 10.49 -40.67
C GLN A 767 -30.75 11.92 -40.16
N ARG A 768 -32.00 12.39 -40.01
CA ARG A 768 -32.27 13.72 -39.45
C ARG A 768 -31.92 13.79 -37.96
N GLN A 769 -32.20 12.74 -37.19
CA GLN A 769 -31.84 12.65 -35.78
C GLN A 769 -30.32 12.62 -35.61
N TYR A 770 -29.62 11.79 -36.37
CA TYR A 770 -28.16 11.66 -36.36
C TYR A 770 -27.49 12.99 -36.70
N ARG A 771 -27.97 13.70 -37.74
CA ARG A 771 -27.49 15.04 -38.07
C ARG A 771 -27.64 16.02 -36.92
N LYS A 772 -28.83 16.08 -36.32
CA LYS A 772 -29.10 17.00 -35.20
C LYS A 772 -28.17 16.70 -34.02
N LYS A 773 -27.94 15.42 -33.74
CA LYS A 773 -27.06 14.95 -32.67
C LYS A 773 -25.60 15.35 -32.91
N VAL A 774 -25.04 15.02 -34.08
CA VAL A 774 -23.65 15.33 -34.44
C VAL A 774 -23.42 16.84 -34.42
N ILE A 775 -24.34 17.65 -34.94
CA ILE A 775 -24.22 19.13 -34.89
C ILE A 775 -24.18 19.64 -33.44
N ALA A 776 -25.02 19.09 -32.56
CA ALA A 776 -25.03 19.47 -31.15
C ALA A 776 -23.71 19.09 -30.44
N ASN A 777 -23.21 17.88 -30.70
CA ASN A 777 -21.93 17.40 -30.17
C ASN A 777 -20.75 18.24 -30.69
N GLN A 778 -20.68 18.51 -31.99
CA GLN A 778 -19.63 19.33 -32.61
C GLN A 778 -19.62 20.78 -32.09
N LYS A 779 -20.78 21.35 -31.75
CA LYS A 779 -20.84 22.67 -31.10
C LYS A 779 -20.15 22.68 -29.74
N LYS A 780 -20.31 21.61 -28.95
CA LYS A 780 -19.60 21.45 -27.66
C LYS A 780 -18.12 21.19 -27.88
N MET A 781 -17.78 20.23 -28.75
CA MET A 781 -16.38 19.89 -29.08
C MET A 781 -15.59 21.08 -29.58
N LYS A 782 -16.17 21.95 -30.41
CA LYS A 782 -15.50 23.18 -30.87
C LYS A 782 -15.09 24.09 -29.73
N LYS A 783 -15.95 24.24 -28.71
CA LYS A 783 -15.65 25.05 -27.53
C LYS A 783 -14.51 24.41 -26.72
N TRP A 784 -14.55 23.11 -26.52
CA TRP A 784 -13.51 22.40 -25.76
C TRP A 784 -12.16 22.40 -26.49
N ALA A 785 -12.15 22.17 -27.81
CA ALA A 785 -10.96 22.26 -28.65
C ALA A 785 -10.36 23.68 -28.71
N HIS A 786 -11.16 24.72 -28.47
CA HIS A 786 -10.63 26.08 -28.35
C HIS A 786 -9.84 26.29 -27.05
N HIS A 787 -10.32 25.73 -25.92
CA HIS A 787 -9.67 25.89 -24.62
C HIS A 787 -8.51 24.91 -24.38
N ALA A 788 -8.65 23.66 -24.85
CA ALA A 788 -7.64 22.61 -24.76
C ALA A 788 -7.44 21.95 -26.14
N PRO A 789 -6.79 22.64 -27.09
CA PRO A 789 -6.56 22.09 -28.43
C PRO A 789 -5.73 20.80 -28.39
N MET A 790 -4.78 20.68 -27.47
CA MET A 790 -3.94 19.50 -27.28
C MET A 790 -4.76 18.22 -26.97
N ASN A 791 -5.92 18.35 -26.33
CA ASN A 791 -6.75 17.20 -25.93
C ASN A 791 -7.87 16.88 -26.93
N TYR A 792 -8.39 17.89 -27.64
CA TYR A 792 -9.69 17.77 -28.33
C TYR A 792 -9.69 18.21 -29.80
N LEU A 793 -8.67 18.89 -30.30
CA LEU A 793 -8.69 19.43 -31.66
C LEU A 793 -8.64 18.34 -32.73
N HIS A 794 -7.81 17.31 -32.54
CA HIS A 794 -7.74 16.15 -33.43
C HIS A 794 -9.08 15.40 -33.51
N LYS A 795 -9.75 15.21 -32.35
CA LYS A 795 -11.08 14.59 -32.27
C LYS A 795 -12.13 15.41 -33.02
N PHE A 796 -12.10 16.74 -32.85
CA PHE A 796 -12.99 17.66 -33.57
C PHE A 796 -12.80 17.56 -35.08
N TYR A 797 -11.55 17.56 -35.57
CA TYR A 797 -11.25 17.43 -36.98
C TYR A 797 -11.67 16.08 -37.57
N LEU A 798 -11.48 14.98 -36.84
CA LEU A 798 -11.86 13.66 -37.32
C LEU A 798 -13.38 13.53 -37.51
N VAL A 799 -14.18 14.07 -36.59
CA VAL A 799 -15.65 14.11 -36.75
C VAL A 799 -16.07 15.02 -37.91
N GLU A 800 -15.42 16.19 -38.09
CA GLU A 800 -15.68 17.04 -39.26
C GLU A 800 -15.31 16.34 -40.57
N ALA A 801 -14.23 15.55 -40.61
CA ALA A 801 -13.81 14.79 -41.79
C ALA A 801 -14.90 13.79 -42.19
N GLU A 802 -15.36 12.97 -41.23
CA GLU A 802 -16.44 12.00 -41.44
C GLU A 802 -17.77 12.69 -41.80
N TRP A 803 -18.08 13.85 -41.20
CA TRP A 803 -19.25 14.65 -41.56
C TRP A 803 -19.18 15.16 -43.00
N HIS A 804 -18.04 15.73 -43.38
CA HIS A 804 -17.82 16.24 -44.74
C HIS A 804 -17.89 15.12 -45.79
N HIS A 805 -17.35 13.95 -45.49
CA HIS A 805 -17.42 12.79 -46.37
C HIS A 805 -18.82 12.16 -46.46
N ARG A 806 -19.41 11.78 -45.32
CA ARG A 806 -20.64 10.95 -45.29
C ARG A 806 -21.91 11.76 -45.48
N VAL A 807 -21.91 13.03 -45.09
CA VAL A 807 -23.13 13.84 -44.99
C VAL A 807 -23.17 14.95 -46.05
N LEU A 808 -22.05 15.64 -46.27
CA LEU A 808 -21.98 16.80 -47.17
C LEU A 808 -21.41 16.47 -48.56
N GLY A 809 -20.73 15.33 -48.73
CA GLY A 809 -20.06 14.95 -49.98
C GLY A 809 -18.92 15.89 -50.40
N LYS A 810 -18.27 16.56 -49.44
CA LYS A 810 -17.16 17.51 -49.68
C LYS A 810 -15.82 16.83 -49.45
N ASP A 811 -15.42 15.99 -50.40
CA ASP A 811 -14.29 15.07 -50.23
C ASP A 811 -12.93 15.76 -50.05
N CYS A 812 -12.62 16.83 -50.81
CA CYS A 812 -11.34 17.54 -50.65
C CYS A 812 -11.16 18.08 -49.23
N LYS A 813 -12.23 18.64 -48.67
CA LYS A 813 -12.19 19.13 -47.29
C LYS A 813 -12.09 17.99 -46.27
N ALA A 814 -12.68 16.83 -46.55
CA ALA A 814 -12.54 15.66 -45.70
C ALA A 814 -11.08 15.16 -45.67
N MET A 815 -10.39 15.14 -46.82
CA MET A 815 -8.97 14.77 -46.92
C MET A 815 -8.10 15.65 -46.02
N ASP A 816 -8.18 16.98 -46.17
CA ASP A 816 -7.41 17.93 -45.37
C ASP A 816 -7.69 17.80 -43.86
N LEU A 817 -8.91 17.42 -43.48
CA LEU A 817 -9.32 17.25 -42.10
C LEU A 817 -8.83 15.92 -41.50
N TYR A 818 -8.75 14.84 -42.28
CA TYR A 818 -8.11 13.60 -41.81
C TYR A 818 -6.63 13.83 -41.53
N ASP A 819 -5.91 14.48 -42.44
CA ASP A 819 -4.48 14.75 -42.26
C ASP A 819 -4.23 15.67 -41.05
N GLN A 820 -5.08 16.68 -40.84
CA GLN A 820 -5.02 17.52 -39.64
C GLN A 820 -5.33 16.75 -38.36
N ALA A 821 -6.29 15.82 -38.38
CA ALA A 821 -6.61 14.97 -37.23
C ALA A 821 -5.44 14.06 -36.87
N ILE A 822 -4.83 13.40 -37.86
CA ILE A 822 -3.65 12.54 -37.70
C ILE A 822 -2.48 13.35 -37.14
N ALA A 823 -2.12 14.47 -37.77
CA ALA A 823 -0.99 15.28 -37.36
C ALA A 823 -1.15 15.79 -35.92
N LYS A 824 -2.35 16.25 -35.55
CA LYS A 824 -2.62 16.73 -34.18
C LYS A 824 -2.69 15.61 -33.14
N ALA A 825 -3.17 14.43 -33.51
CA ALA A 825 -3.13 13.27 -32.62
C ALA A 825 -1.69 12.83 -32.33
N ASN A 826 -0.85 12.79 -33.38
CA ASN A 826 0.56 12.45 -33.28
C ASN A 826 1.36 13.48 -32.48
N GLU A 827 1.18 14.78 -32.75
CA GLU A 827 1.83 15.89 -32.03
C GLU A 827 1.58 15.85 -30.51
N ASN A 828 0.41 15.35 -30.10
CA ASN A 828 0.01 15.27 -28.69
C ASN A 828 0.02 13.82 -28.15
N GLU A 829 0.65 12.89 -28.86
CA GLU A 829 0.89 11.50 -28.42
C GLU A 829 -0.37 10.65 -28.14
N TYR A 830 -1.50 10.96 -28.79
CA TYR A 830 -2.73 10.17 -28.70
C TYR A 830 -2.71 8.97 -29.65
N LEU A 831 -1.93 7.93 -29.34
CA LEU A 831 -1.74 6.75 -30.20
C LEU A 831 -3.04 6.07 -30.63
N ASN A 832 -4.01 5.99 -29.72
CA ASN A 832 -5.33 5.43 -29.96
C ASN A 832 -6.13 6.23 -31.00
N ASP A 833 -6.12 7.56 -30.89
CA ASP A 833 -6.83 8.43 -31.83
C ASP A 833 -6.09 8.54 -33.17
N GLU A 834 -4.76 8.51 -33.16
CA GLU A 834 -3.94 8.45 -34.38
C GLU A 834 -4.26 7.18 -35.18
N ALA A 835 -4.28 6.02 -34.53
CA ALA A 835 -4.64 4.75 -35.15
C ALA A 835 -6.06 4.79 -35.76
N LEU A 836 -7.03 5.33 -35.02
CA LEU A 836 -8.39 5.48 -35.50
C LEU A 836 -8.49 6.47 -36.67
N ALA A 837 -7.74 7.57 -36.64
CA ALA A 837 -7.75 8.56 -37.72
C ALA A 837 -7.16 7.97 -39.02
N TYR A 838 -6.07 7.21 -38.93
CA TYR A 838 -5.53 6.46 -40.06
C TYR A 838 -6.55 5.45 -40.61
N GLU A 839 -7.22 4.69 -39.75
CA GLU A 839 -8.23 3.72 -40.18
C GLU A 839 -9.40 4.39 -40.93
N LEU A 840 -9.92 5.50 -40.41
CA LEU A 840 -11.02 6.22 -41.05
C LEU A 840 -10.60 6.87 -42.37
N ALA A 841 -9.38 7.40 -42.45
CA ALA A 841 -8.80 7.89 -43.71
C ALA A 841 -8.64 6.74 -44.73
N ALA A 842 -8.19 5.56 -44.30
CA ALA A 842 -8.08 4.38 -45.14
C ALA A 842 -9.44 3.97 -45.73
N LYS A 843 -10.48 3.90 -44.88
CA LYS A 843 -11.86 3.61 -45.30
C LYS A 843 -12.43 4.66 -46.26
N PHE A 844 -12.10 5.93 -46.04
CA PHE A 844 -12.46 7.01 -46.97
C PHE A 844 -11.85 6.78 -48.36
N TYR A 845 -10.54 6.53 -48.44
CA TYR A 845 -9.86 6.30 -49.72
C TYR A 845 -10.28 4.98 -50.39
N MET A 846 -10.59 3.95 -49.60
CA MET A 846 -11.20 2.70 -50.07
C MET A 846 -12.56 2.97 -50.72
N ALA A 847 -13.44 3.74 -50.07
CA ALA A 847 -14.75 4.10 -50.63
C ALA A 847 -14.64 4.93 -51.93
N LYS A 848 -13.50 5.61 -52.14
CA LYS A 848 -13.16 6.34 -53.39
C LYS A 848 -12.43 5.50 -54.43
N ARG A 849 -12.24 4.19 -54.18
CA ARG A 849 -11.50 3.26 -55.06
C ARG A 849 -10.04 3.67 -55.28
N LYS A 850 -9.44 4.37 -54.32
CA LYS A 850 -8.02 4.78 -54.31
C LYS A 850 -7.19 3.77 -53.50
N HIS A 851 -7.21 2.51 -53.94
CA HIS A 851 -6.70 1.37 -53.16
C HIS A 851 -5.23 1.51 -52.73
N LYS A 852 -4.34 2.07 -53.55
CA LYS A 852 -2.93 2.29 -53.17
C LYS A 852 -2.77 3.25 -51.99
N ILE A 853 -3.58 4.31 -51.96
CA ILE A 853 -3.56 5.29 -50.86
C ILE A 853 -4.19 4.67 -49.61
N ALA A 854 -5.34 3.99 -49.79
CA ALA A 854 -5.99 3.26 -48.70
C ALA A 854 -5.05 2.23 -48.05
N GLN A 855 -4.24 1.52 -48.84
CA GLN A 855 -3.27 0.55 -48.34
C GLN A 855 -2.23 1.17 -47.40
N VAL A 856 -1.72 2.35 -47.73
CA VAL A 856 -0.75 3.06 -46.87
C VAL A 856 -1.39 3.37 -45.52
N TYR A 857 -2.55 4.03 -45.53
CA TYR A 857 -3.26 4.36 -44.30
C TYR A 857 -3.71 3.13 -43.49
N PHE A 858 -4.08 2.02 -44.13
CA PHE A 858 -4.39 0.77 -43.41
C PHE A 858 -3.15 0.18 -42.72
N ARG A 859 -1.98 0.24 -43.36
CA ARG A 859 -0.71 -0.21 -42.75
C ARG A 859 -0.29 0.69 -41.60
N ASP A 860 -0.47 1.99 -41.72
CA ASP A 860 -0.16 2.94 -40.64
C ASP A 860 -1.12 2.77 -39.45
N ALA A 861 -2.42 2.55 -39.72
CA ALA A 861 -3.41 2.20 -38.70
C ALA A 861 -3.03 0.89 -37.98
N HIS A 862 -2.66 -0.15 -38.73
CA HIS A 862 -2.22 -1.43 -38.18
C HIS A 862 -0.99 -1.28 -37.29
N HIS A 863 0.02 -0.54 -37.75
CA HIS A 863 1.22 -0.26 -36.97
C HIS A 863 0.89 0.52 -35.69
N ALA A 864 0.05 1.56 -35.76
CA ALA A 864 -0.35 2.35 -34.61
C ALA A 864 -1.17 1.54 -33.59
N TYR A 865 -2.14 0.70 -34.03
CA TYR A 865 -2.87 -0.20 -33.14
C TYR A 865 -1.97 -1.26 -32.50
N THR A 866 -1.02 -1.82 -33.25
CA THR A 866 0.00 -2.73 -32.74
C THR A 866 0.86 -2.06 -31.67
N HIS A 867 1.31 -0.82 -31.94
CA HIS A 867 2.14 -0.06 -31.00
C HIS A 867 1.39 0.34 -29.72
N TRP A 868 0.11 0.68 -29.84
CA TRP A 868 -0.76 0.92 -28.70
C TRP A 868 -1.01 -0.37 -27.89
N GLY A 869 -1.05 -1.52 -28.57
CA GLY A 869 -1.27 -2.85 -27.97
C GLY A 869 -2.70 -3.38 -28.12
N ALA A 870 -3.51 -2.77 -28.99
CA ALA A 870 -4.91 -3.16 -29.25
C ALA A 870 -4.97 -4.34 -30.24
N LEU A 871 -4.38 -5.48 -29.86
CA LEU A 871 -4.23 -6.67 -30.71
C LEU A 871 -5.55 -7.23 -31.25
N ALA A 872 -6.65 -7.16 -30.47
CA ALA A 872 -7.97 -7.58 -30.95
C ALA A 872 -8.42 -6.73 -32.15
N LYS A 873 -8.08 -5.44 -32.16
CA LYS A 873 -8.38 -4.55 -33.28
C LYS A 873 -7.45 -4.79 -34.47
N VAL A 874 -6.17 -5.10 -34.23
CA VAL A 874 -5.22 -5.49 -35.28
C VAL A 874 -5.74 -6.72 -36.03
N LYS A 875 -6.09 -7.78 -35.29
CA LYS A 875 -6.68 -9.01 -35.83
C LYS A 875 -7.97 -8.73 -36.59
N HIS A 876 -8.85 -7.90 -36.03
CA HIS A 876 -10.07 -7.47 -36.73
C HIS A 876 -9.76 -6.80 -38.08
N LEU A 877 -8.74 -5.93 -38.17
CA LEU A 877 -8.36 -5.29 -39.44
C LEU A 877 -7.85 -6.31 -40.47
N GLU A 878 -7.02 -7.25 -40.04
CA GLU A 878 -6.48 -8.32 -40.91
C GLU A 878 -7.58 -9.24 -41.45
N GLU A 879 -8.58 -9.56 -40.63
CA GLU A 879 -9.71 -10.41 -41.00
C GLU A 879 -10.71 -9.70 -41.93
N HIS A 880 -11.00 -8.42 -41.70
CA HIS A 880 -12.02 -7.67 -42.46
C HIS A 880 -11.50 -7.00 -43.73
N TYR A 881 -10.19 -6.73 -43.82
CA TYR A 881 -9.56 -6.04 -44.95
C TYR A 881 -8.27 -6.75 -45.45
N PRO A 882 -8.30 -8.08 -45.67
CA PRO A 882 -7.10 -8.87 -45.96
C PRO A 882 -6.34 -8.39 -47.22
N GLU A 883 -7.06 -7.85 -48.22
CA GLU A 883 -6.48 -7.39 -49.48
C GLU A 883 -5.51 -6.21 -49.36
N TYR A 884 -5.47 -5.52 -48.21
CA TYR A 884 -4.54 -4.41 -47.97
C TYR A 884 -3.29 -4.85 -47.19
N PHE A 885 -3.30 -6.02 -46.58
CA PHE A 885 -2.21 -6.53 -45.73
C PHE A 885 -1.41 -7.66 -46.41
N PHE A 886 -2.01 -8.42 -47.33
CA PHE A 886 -1.33 -9.48 -48.08
C PHE A 886 -0.98 -9.04 -49.50
N GLU A 887 0.30 -9.08 -49.88
CA GLU A 887 0.70 -8.92 -51.28
C GLU A 887 0.19 -10.09 -52.13
N LEU A 888 -0.69 -9.80 -53.09
CA LEU A 888 -1.10 -10.75 -54.12
C LEU A 888 0.14 -11.19 -54.93
N LYS A 889 0.49 -12.48 -54.87
CA LYS A 889 1.42 -13.10 -55.81
C LYS A 889 1.00 -12.75 -57.24
N PRO A 890 1.92 -12.37 -58.15
CA PRO A 890 1.55 -12.06 -59.52
C PRO A 890 1.02 -13.32 -60.22
N ILE A 891 -0.11 -13.16 -60.89
CA ILE A 891 -0.70 -14.15 -61.80
C ILE A 891 0.32 -14.45 -62.92
N PRO A 892 0.63 -15.72 -63.24
CA PRO A 892 1.59 -16.03 -64.29
C PRO A 892 1.00 -15.68 -65.67
N ASN A 893 1.70 -14.83 -66.42
CA ASN A 893 1.43 -14.58 -67.84
C ASN A 893 1.60 -15.89 -68.65
N PRO A 894 0.60 -16.32 -69.43
CA PRO A 894 0.70 -17.52 -70.25
C PRO A 894 1.24 -17.12 -71.63
N ASN A 895 2.53 -16.84 -71.73
CA ASN A 895 3.25 -16.80 -73.01
C ASN A 895 4.74 -16.65 -72.72
N HIS A 896 5.45 -17.77 -72.64
CA HIS A 896 6.74 -18.00 -73.30
C HIS A 896 7.19 -19.44 -73.01
N THR A 897 7.29 -20.22 -74.08
CA THR A 897 7.72 -21.61 -74.15
C THR A 897 9.23 -21.78 -74.04
N ALA A 898 9.68 -22.57 -73.04
CA ALA A 898 10.76 -23.60 -73.03
C ALA A 898 12.20 -23.23 -73.49
N PRO A 899 13.29 -23.92 -73.06
CA PRO A 899 13.30 -25.31 -72.58
C PRO A 899 14.19 -25.65 -71.36
N LEU A 900 14.02 -26.93 -70.98
CA LEU A 900 14.72 -27.76 -70.00
C LEU A 900 16.25 -27.60 -69.94
N SER A 901 16.78 -27.53 -68.71
CA SER A 901 17.97 -28.23 -68.18
C SER A 901 18.54 -27.41 -67.02
N ASP A 902 18.47 -27.92 -65.79
CA ASP A 902 19.60 -28.62 -65.17
C ASP A 902 19.36 -28.76 -63.66
N LYS A 903 19.51 -29.99 -63.15
CA LYS A 903 19.56 -30.26 -61.72
C LYS A 903 21.00 -30.02 -61.29
N GLY A 904 21.27 -28.89 -60.67
CA GLY A 904 22.56 -28.69 -60.02
C GLY A 904 22.77 -27.25 -59.56
N THR A 905 23.04 -27.09 -58.26
CA THR A 905 23.60 -25.88 -57.64
C THR A 905 22.73 -24.62 -57.71
N ARG A 906 21.81 -24.46 -56.73
CA ARG A 906 21.52 -23.12 -56.19
C ARG A 906 22.31 -22.92 -54.91
N LYS A 907 23.23 -21.95 -54.99
CA LYS A 907 24.03 -21.39 -53.91
C LYS A 907 23.17 -21.06 -52.70
N ILE A 908 23.63 -21.49 -51.53
CA ILE A 908 23.30 -20.89 -50.24
C ILE A 908 23.97 -19.53 -50.23
N SER A 909 23.28 -18.46 -50.65
CA SER A 909 23.82 -17.09 -50.49
C SER A 909 22.79 -15.98 -50.39
N ASP A 910 21.50 -16.25 -50.16
CA ASP A 910 20.48 -15.18 -50.03
C ASP A 910 19.63 -15.27 -48.74
N LEU A 911 20.08 -16.01 -47.71
CA LEU A 911 19.30 -16.20 -46.48
C LEU A 911 19.91 -15.68 -45.17
N ASP A 912 21.10 -15.06 -45.16
CA ASP A 912 21.69 -14.60 -43.89
C ASP A 912 21.66 -13.08 -43.64
N SER A 913 21.44 -12.24 -44.65
CA SER A 913 21.47 -10.78 -44.43
C SER A 913 20.24 -10.21 -43.72
N ASN A 914 19.05 -10.82 -43.92
CA ASN A 914 17.80 -10.36 -43.30
C ASN A 914 17.65 -10.77 -41.82
N SER A 915 18.23 -11.92 -41.43
CA SER A 915 18.25 -12.37 -40.04
C SER A 915 19.20 -11.51 -39.19
N VAL A 916 20.35 -11.15 -39.76
CA VAL A 916 21.36 -10.28 -39.15
C VAL A 916 20.84 -8.84 -39.00
N LEU A 917 20.14 -8.29 -40.00
CA LEU A 917 19.52 -6.97 -39.92
C LEU A 917 18.41 -6.90 -38.85
N LYS A 918 17.54 -7.92 -38.77
CA LYS A 918 16.52 -8.00 -37.72
C LYS A 918 17.13 -8.10 -36.32
N ALA A 919 18.17 -8.91 -36.13
CA ALA A 919 18.89 -9.00 -34.87
C ALA A 919 19.51 -7.64 -34.48
N SER A 920 20.12 -6.92 -35.43
CA SER A 920 20.70 -5.60 -35.17
C SER A 920 19.67 -4.53 -34.79
N GLN A 921 18.47 -4.57 -35.39
CA GLN A 921 17.39 -3.61 -35.10
C GLN A 921 16.75 -3.86 -33.73
N ILE A 922 16.62 -5.12 -33.32
CA ILE A 922 16.12 -5.50 -31.99
C ILE A 922 17.10 -5.06 -30.90
N ILE A 923 18.40 -5.31 -31.09
CA ILE A 923 19.49 -4.92 -30.17
C ILE A 923 19.65 -3.39 -30.06
N ALA A 924 19.35 -2.63 -31.11
CA ALA A 924 19.39 -1.16 -31.08
C ALA A 924 18.16 -0.52 -30.40
N SER A 925 17.05 -1.26 -30.25
CA SER A 925 15.78 -0.74 -29.73
C SER A 925 15.55 -0.95 -28.22
N GLU A 926 16.36 -1.81 -27.59
CA GLU A 926 16.17 -2.21 -26.19
C GLU A 926 17.01 -1.33 -25.23
N MET A 927 16.35 -0.57 -24.35
CA MET A 927 17.02 0.34 -23.41
C MET A 927 17.26 -0.26 -22.02
N LYS A 928 16.85 -1.52 -21.78
CA LYS A 928 17.05 -2.20 -20.50
C LYS A 928 18.27 -3.13 -20.57
N PRO A 929 19.32 -2.90 -19.75
CA PRO A 929 20.59 -3.63 -19.85
C PRO A 929 20.45 -5.15 -19.73
N ARG A 930 19.58 -5.63 -18.82
CA ARG A 930 19.38 -7.06 -18.57
C ARG A 930 18.83 -7.81 -19.78
N GLN A 931 17.74 -7.28 -20.35
CA GLN A 931 17.03 -7.92 -21.47
C GLN A 931 17.85 -7.83 -22.77
N LEU A 932 18.60 -6.73 -22.93
CA LEU A 932 19.54 -6.56 -24.03
C LEU A 932 20.63 -7.64 -24.03
N LEU A 933 21.30 -7.86 -22.89
CA LEU A 933 22.39 -8.84 -22.78
C LEU A 933 21.91 -10.28 -23.01
N GLU A 934 20.72 -10.61 -22.50
CA GLU A 934 20.10 -11.94 -22.64
C GLU A 934 19.74 -12.23 -24.10
N GLN A 935 19.02 -11.32 -24.77
CA GLN A 935 18.66 -11.51 -26.17
C GLN A 935 19.87 -11.53 -27.09
N LEU A 936 20.88 -10.69 -26.79
CA LEU A 936 22.11 -10.62 -27.58
C LEU A 936 22.88 -11.94 -27.52
N LEU A 937 23.16 -12.45 -26.33
CA LEU A 937 23.90 -13.70 -26.18
C LEU A 937 23.13 -14.88 -26.80
N LYS A 938 21.80 -14.91 -26.64
CA LYS A 938 20.94 -15.96 -27.24
C LYS A 938 21.01 -15.97 -28.75
N ASN A 939 20.83 -14.80 -29.37
CA ASN A 939 20.91 -14.68 -30.82
C ASN A 939 22.31 -15.03 -31.34
N VAL A 940 23.36 -14.71 -30.60
CA VAL A 940 24.74 -15.06 -30.97
C VAL A 940 24.96 -16.58 -30.90
N LEU A 941 24.49 -17.25 -29.84
CA LEU A 941 24.60 -18.71 -29.70
C LEU A 941 23.87 -19.45 -30.82
N GLU A 942 22.62 -19.07 -31.09
CA GLU A 942 21.76 -19.69 -32.12
C GLU A 942 22.37 -19.53 -33.53
N ASN A 943 22.89 -18.33 -33.86
CA ASN A 943 23.45 -18.06 -35.18
C ASN A 943 24.88 -18.61 -35.36
N ALA A 944 25.69 -18.64 -34.30
CA ALA A 944 27.06 -19.15 -34.37
C ALA A 944 27.14 -20.68 -34.27
N GLY A 945 26.08 -21.36 -33.83
CA GLY A 945 26.08 -22.81 -33.55
C GLY A 945 26.92 -23.17 -32.32
N ALA A 946 27.08 -22.23 -31.39
CA ALA A 946 27.83 -22.40 -30.16
C ALA A 946 26.94 -23.05 -29.08
N GLN A 947 27.54 -23.91 -28.26
CA GLN A 947 26.81 -24.58 -27.18
C GLN A 947 26.80 -23.76 -25.90
N ARG A 948 27.89 -23.05 -25.63
CA ARG A 948 28.09 -22.20 -24.47
C ARG A 948 28.76 -20.90 -24.89
N GLY A 949 28.38 -19.81 -24.26
CA GLY A 949 28.90 -18.48 -24.60
C GLY A 949 28.92 -17.55 -23.40
N PHE A 950 29.89 -16.64 -23.42
CA PHE A 950 30.18 -15.70 -22.36
C PHE A 950 30.40 -14.30 -22.92
N LEU A 951 29.90 -13.31 -22.18
CA LEU A 951 30.12 -11.90 -22.44
C LEU A 951 30.91 -11.28 -21.27
N LEU A 952 32.08 -10.71 -21.58
CA LEU A 952 32.99 -10.13 -20.60
C LEU A 952 33.08 -8.62 -20.79
N LEU A 953 32.93 -7.83 -19.72
CA LEU A 953 33.06 -6.37 -19.74
C LEU A 953 34.15 -5.90 -18.78
N GLU A 954 34.88 -4.86 -19.19
CA GLU A 954 35.89 -4.21 -18.35
C GLU A 954 35.23 -3.17 -17.42
N LYS A 955 35.55 -3.25 -16.12
CA LYS A 955 35.21 -2.22 -15.12
C LYS A 955 36.48 -1.89 -14.33
N GLU A 956 36.89 -0.62 -14.38
CA GLU A 956 38.01 -0.10 -13.57
C GLU A 956 39.34 -0.88 -13.70
N GLY A 957 39.60 -1.49 -14.87
CA GLY A 957 40.83 -2.23 -15.15
C GLY A 957 40.78 -3.74 -14.86
N GLU A 958 39.65 -4.26 -14.38
CA GLU A 958 39.39 -5.71 -14.26
C GLU A 958 38.25 -6.16 -15.20
N TRP A 959 38.30 -7.42 -15.63
CA TRP A 959 37.30 -8.03 -16.50
C TRP A 959 36.26 -8.82 -15.70
N PHE A 960 34.98 -8.64 -16.03
CA PHE A 960 33.86 -9.27 -15.34
C PHE A 960 33.00 -10.09 -16.29
N ILE A 961 32.52 -11.26 -15.83
CA ILE A 961 31.47 -12.02 -16.51
C ILE A 961 30.14 -11.31 -16.28
N GLU A 962 29.52 -10.86 -17.37
CA GLU A 962 28.27 -10.11 -17.35
C GLU A 962 27.11 -10.87 -17.98
N ALA A 963 27.41 -11.83 -18.83
CA ALA A 963 26.42 -12.79 -19.30
C ALA A 963 27.09 -14.15 -19.54
N GLU A 964 26.38 -15.21 -19.19
CA GLU A 964 26.68 -16.58 -19.53
C GLU A 964 25.40 -17.25 -20.01
N GLY A 965 25.50 -18.10 -21.03
CA GLY A 965 24.36 -18.90 -21.44
C GLY A 965 24.72 -20.08 -22.31
N THR A 966 23.80 -21.03 -22.32
CA THR A 966 23.64 -22.04 -23.35
C THR A 966 22.40 -21.69 -24.19
N ILE A 967 22.08 -22.48 -25.22
CA ILE A 967 20.89 -22.23 -26.05
C ILE A 967 19.59 -22.29 -25.21
N ASP A 968 19.57 -23.10 -24.15
CA ASP A 968 18.38 -23.37 -23.33
C ASP A 968 18.30 -22.51 -22.05
N GLU A 969 19.43 -22.11 -21.47
CA GLU A 969 19.49 -21.36 -20.19
C GLU A 969 20.46 -20.18 -20.25
N MET A 970 20.03 -19.01 -19.72
CA MET A 970 20.83 -17.78 -19.68
C MET A 970 20.84 -17.10 -18.32
N THR A 971 22.00 -16.58 -17.94
CA THR A 971 22.24 -15.84 -16.69
C THR A 971 23.01 -14.56 -16.99
N VAL A 972 22.42 -13.41 -16.65
CA VAL A 972 22.92 -12.06 -17.01
C VAL A 972 23.07 -11.16 -15.79
N LEU A 973 23.90 -10.13 -15.90
CA LEU A 973 24.27 -9.16 -14.85
C LEU A 973 24.92 -9.78 -13.62
N GLN A 974 25.75 -10.80 -13.81
CA GLN A 974 26.40 -11.52 -12.69
C GLN A 974 27.52 -10.70 -12.05
N SER A 975 28.22 -9.84 -12.82
CA SER A 975 29.34 -9.02 -12.36
C SER A 975 30.39 -9.82 -11.57
N ILE A 976 30.74 -11.01 -12.05
CA ILE A 976 31.74 -11.89 -11.41
C ILE A 976 33.14 -11.50 -11.94
N PRO A 977 34.08 -11.05 -11.10
CA PRO A 977 35.43 -10.70 -11.53
C PRO A 977 36.23 -11.95 -11.96
N LEU A 978 36.93 -11.86 -13.08
CA LEU A 978 37.81 -12.94 -13.57
C LEU A 978 38.93 -13.29 -12.58
N SER A 979 39.35 -12.36 -11.71
CA SER A 979 40.35 -12.59 -10.66
C SER A 979 39.88 -13.53 -9.53
N GLN A 980 38.57 -13.62 -9.27
CA GLN A 980 38.00 -14.58 -8.30
C GLN A 980 37.97 -16.03 -8.82
N LEU A 981 38.06 -16.23 -10.14
CA LEU A 981 38.06 -17.57 -10.75
C LEU A 981 39.38 -18.32 -10.54
N SER A 982 40.46 -17.60 -10.20
CA SER A 982 41.81 -18.15 -9.99
C SER A 982 42.11 -18.60 -8.54
N ILE A 983 41.23 -18.36 -7.55
CA ILE A 983 41.56 -18.54 -6.11
C ILE A 983 40.78 -19.66 -5.42
N THR A 984 39.74 -20.24 -6.01
CA THR A 984 38.94 -21.29 -5.35
C THR A 984 39.25 -22.69 -5.88
N SER A 985 40.27 -23.35 -5.34
CA SER A 985 40.54 -24.77 -5.57
C SER A 985 39.71 -25.72 -4.67
N TYR A 986 38.73 -25.23 -3.91
CA TYR A 986 37.96 -26.05 -2.96
C TYR A 986 36.45 -25.74 -2.84
N SER A 987 35.81 -25.19 -3.89
CA SER A 987 34.34 -25.14 -3.96
C SER A 987 33.85 -25.40 -5.39
N ILE A 988 32.84 -26.27 -5.51
CA ILE A 988 32.18 -26.66 -6.75
C ILE A 988 31.32 -25.49 -7.25
N THR A 989 31.95 -24.46 -7.81
CA THR A 989 31.28 -23.38 -8.54
C THR A 989 31.74 -23.41 -10.00
N SER A 990 30.77 -23.55 -10.90
CA SER A 990 30.82 -24.00 -12.30
C SER A 990 31.49 -23.06 -13.31
N TYR A 991 32.40 -22.20 -12.88
CA TYR A 991 32.99 -21.16 -13.72
C TYR A 991 34.47 -21.45 -13.95
N SER A 992 34.80 -22.05 -15.09
CA SER A 992 36.16 -21.96 -15.63
C SER A 992 36.08 -21.42 -17.06
N LEU A 993 37.06 -20.62 -17.44
CA LEU A 993 37.23 -20.00 -18.76
C LEU A 993 38.72 -20.05 -19.11
N PRO A 994 39.11 -20.12 -20.41
CA PRO A 994 40.51 -20.17 -20.80
C PRO A 994 41.16 -18.79 -20.69
N THR A 995 41.73 -18.51 -19.51
CA THR A 995 42.31 -17.20 -19.18
C THR A 995 43.47 -16.83 -20.10
N THR A 996 44.29 -17.80 -20.54
CA THR A 996 45.42 -17.52 -21.44
C THR A 996 44.97 -17.04 -22.82
N LEU A 997 43.84 -17.55 -23.31
CA LEU A 997 43.25 -17.16 -24.58
C LEU A 997 42.59 -15.78 -24.47
N ILE A 998 41.87 -15.53 -23.38
CA ILE A 998 41.24 -14.24 -23.09
C ILE A 998 42.30 -13.14 -22.96
N ASP A 999 43.38 -13.37 -22.23
CA ASP A 999 44.48 -12.42 -22.06
C ASP A 999 45.18 -12.12 -23.39
N TYR A 1000 45.38 -13.14 -24.22
CA TYR A 1000 45.94 -12.97 -25.56
C TYR A 1000 45.07 -12.02 -26.41
N VAL A 1001 43.77 -12.29 -26.52
CA VAL A 1001 42.83 -11.47 -27.31
C VAL A 1001 42.69 -10.07 -26.74
N THR A 1002 42.70 -9.93 -25.41
CA THR A 1002 42.67 -8.63 -24.73
C THR A 1002 43.89 -7.77 -25.10
N ARG A 1003 45.09 -8.38 -25.12
CA ARG A 1003 46.34 -7.67 -25.40
C ARG A 1003 46.55 -7.35 -26.88
N THR A 1004 46.23 -8.29 -27.77
CA THR A 1004 46.45 -8.13 -29.22
C THR A 1004 45.29 -7.46 -29.92
N LYS A 1005 44.08 -7.50 -29.34
CA LYS A 1005 42.80 -7.12 -29.96
C LYS A 1005 42.51 -7.88 -31.27
N GLU A 1006 43.15 -9.03 -31.47
CA GLU A 1006 42.93 -9.89 -32.64
C GLU A 1006 41.99 -11.04 -32.27
N SER A 1007 41.02 -11.34 -33.15
CA SER A 1007 40.10 -12.45 -32.98
C SER A 1007 40.81 -13.79 -33.12
N VAL A 1008 40.59 -14.71 -32.18
CA VAL A 1008 41.13 -16.08 -32.22
C VAL A 1008 40.02 -17.06 -32.57
N VAL A 1009 40.27 -17.89 -33.59
CA VAL A 1009 39.39 -18.99 -34.01
C VAL A 1009 40.21 -20.26 -34.02
N LEU A 1010 39.77 -21.26 -33.26
CA LEU A 1010 40.38 -22.57 -33.24
C LEU A 1010 39.36 -23.59 -33.74
N GLU A 1011 39.71 -24.32 -34.80
CA GLU A 1011 38.85 -25.35 -35.39
C GLU A 1011 38.85 -26.64 -34.55
N ASP A 1012 39.97 -26.94 -33.88
CA ASP A 1012 40.11 -28.01 -32.89
C ASP A 1012 41.06 -27.56 -31.75
N ALA A 1013 40.52 -26.89 -30.74
CA ALA A 1013 41.29 -26.31 -29.64
C ALA A 1013 41.94 -27.38 -28.73
N ALA A 1014 41.41 -28.60 -28.70
CA ALA A 1014 41.96 -29.71 -27.92
C ALA A 1014 43.19 -30.34 -28.57
N GLN A 1015 43.30 -30.32 -29.91
CA GLN A 1015 44.41 -30.98 -30.62
C GLN A 1015 45.34 -30.02 -31.37
N GLN A 1016 44.91 -28.79 -31.67
CA GLN A 1016 45.64 -27.86 -32.53
C GLN A 1016 45.61 -26.41 -32.01
N GLY A 1017 46.77 -25.74 -32.04
CA GLY A 1017 46.90 -24.32 -31.69
C GLY A 1017 47.79 -24.05 -30.47
N ALA A 1018 48.02 -22.76 -30.19
CA ALA A 1018 48.93 -22.32 -29.11
C ALA A 1018 48.33 -22.42 -27.70
N PHE A 1019 47.04 -22.76 -27.58
CA PHE A 1019 46.26 -22.73 -26.33
C PHE A 1019 45.82 -24.14 -25.86
N THR A 1020 46.34 -25.20 -26.47
CA THR A 1020 45.99 -26.61 -26.15
C THR A 1020 46.33 -27.02 -24.72
N HIS A 1021 47.25 -26.31 -24.06
CA HIS A 1021 47.68 -26.57 -22.68
C HIS A 1021 46.98 -25.67 -21.65
N ASP A 1022 45.96 -24.90 -22.06
CA ASP A 1022 45.14 -24.13 -21.13
C ASP A 1022 44.29 -25.09 -20.27
N PRO A 1023 44.28 -24.94 -18.92
CA PRO A 1023 43.56 -25.85 -18.03
C PRO A 1023 42.08 -26.02 -18.37
N HIS A 1024 41.43 -24.98 -18.88
CA HIS A 1024 40.02 -25.03 -19.27
C HIS A 1024 39.81 -25.93 -20.50
N ILE A 1025 40.64 -25.73 -21.53
CA ILE A 1025 40.55 -26.43 -22.82
C ILE A 1025 40.90 -27.91 -22.65
N ASP A 1026 41.91 -28.22 -21.84
CA ASP A 1026 42.32 -29.60 -21.54
C ASP A 1026 41.25 -30.34 -20.72
N GLN A 1027 40.66 -29.69 -19.72
CA GLN A 1027 39.62 -30.29 -18.88
C GLN A 1027 38.31 -30.57 -19.65
N HIS A 1028 37.89 -29.64 -20.52
CA HIS A 1028 36.61 -29.75 -21.24
C HIS A 1028 36.71 -30.38 -22.63
N GLN A 1029 37.94 -30.68 -23.09
CA GLN A 1029 38.22 -31.22 -24.42
C GLN A 1029 37.51 -30.40 -25.52
N THR A 1030 37.60 -29.08 -25.40
CA THR A 1030 36.87 -28.12 -26.24
C THR A 1030 37.32 -28.24 -27.69
N LYS A 1031 36.38 -28.42 -28.63
CA LYS A 1031 36.69 -28.63 -30.05
C LYS A 1031 36.74 -27.32 -30.81
N SER A 1032 35.63 -26.60 -30.97
CA SER A 1032 35.66 -25.28 -31.63
C SER A 1032 35.66 -24.16 -30.60
N VAL A 1033 36.55 -23.17 -30.75
CA VAL A 1033 36.59 -21.95 -29.92
C VAL A 1033 36.61 -20.70 -30.78
N LEU A 1034 35.82 -19.70 -30.39
CA LEU A 1034 35.87 -18.35 -30.93
C LEU A 1034 35.96 -17.35 -29.78
N CYS A 1035 36.98 -16.50 -29.79
CA CYS A 1035 37.06 -15.33 -28.94
C CYS A 1035 37.22 -14.06 -29.78
N LEU A 1036 36.25 -13.16 -29.64
CA LEU A 1036 36.09 -11.98 -30.47
C LEU A 1036 36.15 -10.70 -29.61
N PRO A 1037 37.09 -9.77 -29.88
CA PRO A 1037 37.09 -8.46 -29.26
C PRO A 1037 36.05 -7.55 -29.93
N LEU A 1038 35.19 -6.94 -29.11
CA LEU A 1038 34.20 -5.96 -29.54
C LEU A 1038 34.70 -4.56 -29.21
N LEU A 1039 35.04 -3.83 -30.27
CA LEU A 1039 35.66 -2.51 -30.21
C LEU A 1039 34.59 -1.42 -30.44
N SER A 1040 34.69 -0.31 -29.72
CA SER A 1040 33.87 0.89 -29.95
C SER A 1040 34.42 1.74 -31.12
N ASP A 1041 33.65 2.74 -31.55
CA ASP A 1041 34.01 3.67 -32.64
C ASP A 1041 35.39 4.35 -32.47
N ASP A 1042 35.88 4.50 -31.24
CA ASP A 1042 37.19 5.04 -30.86
C ASP A 1042 38.31 3.96 -30.72
N ASN A 1043 38.08 2.76 -31.25
CA ASN A 1043 39.01 1.61 -31.23
C ASN A 1043 39.39 1.13 -29.81
N LYS A 1044 38.53 1.41 -28.83
CA LYS A 1044 38.66 0.97 -27.45
C LYS A 1044 37.96 -0.38 -27.26
N LEU A 1045 38.62 -1.31 -26.57
CA LEU A 1045 38.00 -2.60 -26.26
C LEU A 1045 36.91 -2.38 -25.21
N THR A 1046 35.67 -2.66 -25.60
CA THR A 1046 34.50 -2.42 -24.73
C THR A 1046 34.00 -3.73 -24.13
N CYS A 1047 34.13 -4.84 -24.88
CA CYS A 1047 33.60 -6.13 -24.51
C CYS A 1047 34.39 -7.26 -25.20
N LEU A 1048 34.44 -8.44 -24.57
CA LEU A 1048 34.89 -9.68 -25.21
C LEU A 1048 33.73 -10.66 -25.30
N LEU A 1049 33.61 -11.32 -26.44
CA LEU A 1049 32.66 -12.40 -26.67
C LEU A 1049 33.43 -13.70 -26.81
N TYR A 1050 33.17 -14.67 -25.93
CA TYR A 1050 33.76 -16.00 -25.97
C TYR A 1050 32.67 -17.04 -26.26
N LEU A 1051 32.89 -17.90 -27.24
CA LEU A 1051 31.97 -18.95 -27.66
C LEU A 1051 32.73 -20.27 -27.81
N GLU A 1052 32.08 -21.37 -27.41
CA GLU A 1052 32.65 -22.70 -27.54
C GLU A 1052 31.64 -23.77 -27.98
N ASN A 1053 32.16 -24.83 -28.59
CA ASN A 1053 31.42 -26.03 -28.94
C ASN A 1053 32.31 -27.27 -28.72
N ASN A 1054 31.85 -28.19 -27.88
CA ASN A 1054 32.63 -29.36 -27.48
C ASN A 1054 32.33 -30.60 -28.36
N GLN A 1055 31.34 -30.52 -29.26
CA GLN A 1055 30.87 -31.66 -30.04
C GLN A 1055 31.44 -31.69 -31.46
N THR A 1056 31.64 -30.54 -32.09
CA THR A 1056 32.01 -30.43 -33.51
C THR A 1056 33.23 -29.54 -33.72
N THR A 1057 34.15 -29.97 -34.60
CA THR A 1057 35.31 -29.18 -35.05
C THR A 1057 34.91 -28.25 -36.20
N GLY A 1058 35.57 -27.10 -36.32
CA GLY A 1058 35.37 -26.15 -37.42
C GLY A 1058 33.99 -25.47 -37.48
N VAL A 1059 33.28 -25.32 -36.35
CA VAL A 1059 31.93 -24.71 -36.30
C VAL A 1059 31.95 -23.22 -36.66
N PHE A 1060 33.02 -22.52 -36.28
CA PHE A 1060 33.21 -21.10 -36.51
C PHE A 1060 33.96 -20.84 -37.82
N THR A 1061 33.22 -20.68 -38.91
CA THR A 1061 33.79 -20.43 -40.24
C THR A 1061 34.14 -18.95 -40.47
N PRO A 1062 35.08 -18.63 -41.38
CA PRO A 1062 35.43 -17.24 -41.71
C PRO A 1062 34.23 -16.36 -42.12
N ASN A 1063 33.27 -16.91 -42.87
CA ASN A 1063 32.05 -16.19 -43.27
C ASN A 1063 31.16 -15.85 -42.07
N ARG A 1064 31.05 -16.74 -41.07
CA ARG A 1064 30.30 -16.47 -39.82
C ARG A 1064 31.01 -15.46 -38.94
N LEU A 1065 32.34 -15.46 -38.96
CA LEU A 1065 33.16 -14.45 -38.29
C LEU A 1065 32.92 -13.05 -38.88
N GLU A 1066 32.83 -12.92 -40.21
CA GLU A 1066 32.51 -11.62 -40.84
C GLU A 1066 31.13 -11.10 -40.44
N VAL A 1067 30.13 -11.97 -40.35
CA VAL A 1067 28.79 -11.61 -39.86
C VAL A 1067 28.81 -11.13 -38.40
N LEU A 1068 29.52 -11.84 -37.52
CA LEU A 1068 29.67 -11.43 -36.12
C LEU A 1068 30.47 -10.12 -35.98
N LYS A 1069 31.47 -9.90 -36.85
CA LYS A 1069 32.20 -8.62 -36.92
C LYS A 1069 31.30 -7.46 -37.37
N LEU A 1070 30.38 -7.67 -38.31
CA LEU A 1070 29.41 -6.64 -38.71
C LEU A 1070 28.43 -6.27 -37.58
N LEU A 1071 28.10 -7.21 -36.69
CA LEU A 1071 27.26 -7.00 -35.51
C LEU A 1071 28.02 -6.39 -34.32
N SER A 1072 29.35 -6.43 -34.31
CA SER A 1072 30.18 -6.01 -33.18
C SER A 1072 30.02 -4.54 -32.80
N LEU A 1073 29.93 -3.65 -33.80
CA LEU A 1073 29.86 -2.20 -33.58
C LEU A 1073 28.49 -1.75 -33.03
N PRO A 1074 27.34 -2.20 -33.57
CA PRO A 1074 26.03 -1.96 -32.95
C PRO A 1074 25.96 -2.51 -31.52
N ILE A 1075 26.51 -3.70 -31.28
CA ILE A 1075 26.53 -4.33 -29.94
C ILE A 1075 27.32 -3.49 -28.94
N ALA A 1076 28.55 -3.10 -29.28
CA ALA A 1076 29.40 -2.28 -28.42
C ALA A 1076 28.76 -0.93 -28.11
N THR A 1077 28.10 -0.33 -29.12
CA THR A 1077 27.39 0.96 -28.98
C THR A 1077 26.16 0.86 -28.09
N SER A 1078 25.32 -0.17 -28.25
CA SER A 1078 24.15 -0.39 -27.39
C SER A 1078 24.53 -0.63 -25.93
N ILE A 1079 25.57 -1.42 -25.66
CA ILE A 1079 26.07 -1.68 -24.30
C ILE A 1079 26.61 -0.38 -23.66
N LYS A 1080 27.36 0.42 -24.43
CA LYS A 1080 27.87 1.73 -23.99
C LYS A 1080 26.74 2.72 -23.65
N ASN A 1081 25.70 2.78 -24.49
CA ASN A 1081 24.55 3.65 -24.28
C ASN A 1081 23.72 3.23 -23.06
N ALA A 1082 23.47 1.93 -22.89
CA ALA A 1082 22.77 1.39 -21.72
C ALA A 1082 23.53 1.71 -20.42
N ARG A 1083 24.87 1.61 -20.41
CA ARG A 1083 25.71 1.96 -19.24
C ARG A 1083 25.71 3.45 -18.94
N THR A 1084 25.77 4.30 -19.98
CA THR A 1084 25.71 5.76 -19.82
C THR A 1084 24.36 6.17 -19.23
N TYR A 1085 23.27 5.55 -19.68
CA TYR A 1085 21.93 5.79 -19.16
C TYR A 1085 21.79 5.36 -17.69
N GLN A 1086 22.34 4.20 -17.32
CA GLN A 1086 22.38 3.73 -15.93
C GLN A 1086 23.14 4.72 -15.03
N GLN A 1087 24.32 5.19 -15.46
CA GLN A 1087 25.10 6.18 -14.71
C GLN A 1087 24.36 7.51 -14.55
N LEU A 1088 23.58 7.93 -15.55
CA LEU A 1088 22.78 9.16 -15.53
C LEU A 1088 21.57 9.04 -14.58
N LEU A 1089 20.99 7.84 -14.47
CA LEU A 1089 19.97 7.53 -13.46
C LEU A 1089 20.54 7.56 -12.05
N ASP A 1090 21.69 6.93 -11.83
CA ASP A 1090 22.34 6.89 -10.51
C ASP A 1090 22.79 8.30 -10.08
N GLN A 1091 23.30 9.13 -11.01
CA GLN A 1091 23.61 10.53 -10.74
C GLN A 1091 22.38 11.38 -10.46
N ASN A 1092 21.25 11.16 -11.14
CA ASN A 1092 19.99 11.84 -10.84
C ASN A 1092 19.46 11.45 -9.47
N LEU A 1093 19.54 10.17 -9.10
CA LEU A 1093 19.18 9.71 -7.76
C LEU A 1093 20.07 10.34 -6.69
N ALA A 1094 21.38 10.45 -6.93
CA ALA A 1094 22.30 11.13 -6.02
C ALA A 1094 22.04 12.64 -5.93
N LEU A 1095 21.70 13.31 -7.04
CA LEU A 1095 21.30 14.72 -7.07
C LEU A 1095 19.98 14.96 -6.35
N MET A 1096 18.97 14.10 -6.54
CA MET A 1096 17.71 14.17 -5.80
C MET A 1096 17.95 13.99 -4.30
N LYS A 1097 18.86 13.08 -3.92
CA LYS A 1097 19.25 12.88 -2.52
C LYS A 1097 19.95 14.12 -1.95
N ARG A 1098 20.80 14.78 -2.74
CA ARG A 1098 21.54 15.99 -2.36
C ARG A 1098 20.68 17.26 -2.34
N ILE A 1099 19.66 17.33 -3.20
CA ILE A 1099 18.61 18.35 -3.16
C ILE A 1099 17.75 18.15 -1.90
N ALA A 1100 17.37 16.91 -1.57
CA ALA A 1100 16.67 16.62 -0.33
C ALA A 1100 17.52 16.93 0.93
N GLU A 1101 18.85 16.77 0.87
CA GLU A 1101 19.77 17.19 1.95
C GLU A 1101 19.98 18.72 2.02
N LEU A 1102 19.84 19.44 0.90
CA LEU A 1102 19.90 20.90 0.85
C LEU A 1102 18.57 21.58 1.19
N GLU A 1103 17.44 20.89 1.00
CA GLU A 1103 16.11 21.31 1.46
C GLU A 1103 15.90 21.04 2.96
N ASN A 1104 16.77 20.21 3.57
CA ASN A 1104 16.80 19.91 5.00
C ASN A 1104 17.88 20.70 5.79
N ASN A 1105 18.64 21.58 5.13
CA ASN A 1105 19.49 22.61 5.78
C ASN A 1105 18.88 23.99 5.53
#